data_AF-A0AA86TAF5-F1
#
_entry.id   AF-A0AA86TAF5-F1
#
_cell.length_a   1.000
_cell.length_b   1.000
_cell.length_c   1.000
_cell.angle_alpha   90.00
_cell.angle_beta   90.00
_cell.angle_gamma   90.00
#
_symmetry.space_group_name_H-M   'P 1'
#
loop_
_entity.id
_entity.type
_entity.pdbx_description
1 polymer ?
#
loop_
_entity_poly.entity_id
_entity_poly.type
_entity_poly.pdbx_seq_one_letter_code
_entity_poly.pdbx_strand_id
1 'polypeptide(L)'
;MNEQMTSLPSNMEGRVPPLPDPLPPFPEPPVQPLPLPQPFPQPIPIPWPQPWPPKIRSLRCGCYLVNYKPNGSLFVTYDGTLRVECHNNGRTASGDLYQRRVIWLPIPGFPPQPPKPILLSGPNPGAGIPILSRGNYRYYLRVTQILEYFTFGNSFTLGFEMWRFTKNSGGWSTGGIWTNEGAFSAVMTWQAAPAGYPSSGDYLAGDVKNSSGTVVGRLTMGWVSPYLRKATVEIDRVTQSEAAMHNGAGVDWRAVGDGIGWDITVDESDANVVEPSGEFWSDAECHAEMLARRDASNLDTEWRYHVLCVRGLDSTSRGIMYDAYGGDSNNVPREGCAIASHWVIPNAAEWGLVRGLRFGTALSPYFRTAVHEAGHAMGLYHNTADNGFMNTTNVIADNSLTPGSPAFPNNIQWSYNAEDAKRLRHMPDIYVRPGGAPFGTSYASTPISPTDLEIDMKGLSLNATPLIETVPLGAPVRLTLELANTTTEPIPAPTTLSMKSGLVRGKVIDPAGAVRTFSPIILCVEDHPVALLNPKERIRHSVTLLRGAQGALFPMPGAYRIIVEVHWDSGGIEAVVTGETDVMVTPAVDDAHAQAALKILSTPDTLLTLVLGGDHLVDGIEAIQTAIKNPMLRPHYAYIEAKRVAERFGKRKANLKAAAELIDDATVMTPAEIKRAAGLVKAEGADSAPGKTLAKKLKHKAGILKAGHDVRELVDSL
;
A
#
# COMPACT_ATOMS: atom_id res chain seq x y z
N MET A 1 9.08 -54.62 -28.62
CA MET A 1 10.38 -54.52 -27.92
C MET A 1 10.04 -54.54 -26.43
N ASN A 2 10.06 -55.67 -25.70
CA ASN A 2 11.22 -56.56 -25.38
C ASN A 2 12.49 -55.74 -25.15
N GLU A 3 13.27 -55.82 -24.08
CA GLU A 3 13.43 -56.65 -22.86
C GLU A 3 14.36 -55.79 -21.96
N GLN A 4 14.41 -55.89 -20.63
CA GLN A 4 15.19 -56.92 -19.93
C GLN A 4 14.84 -57.02 -18.44
N MET A 5 14.64 -58.27 -18.02
CA MET A 5 14.65 -58.80 -16.65
C MET A 5 16.08 -58.89 -16.09
N THR A 6 16.18 -58.92 -14.75
CA THR A 6 16.84 -59.94 -13.88
C THR A 6 17.15 -59.27 -12.52
N SER A 7 17.00 -59.84 -11.32
CA SER A 7 16.89 -61.23 -10.85
C SER A 7 16.29 -61.29 -9.41
N LEU A 8 15.62 -62.40 -9.11
CA LEU A 8 15.28 -62.95 -7.77
C LEU A 8 16.31 -64.07 -7.45
N PRO A 9 16.54 -64.61 -6.20
CA PRO A 9 15.46 -65.26 -5.41
C PRO A 9 15.62 -65.47 -3.86
N SER A 10 14.47 -65.78 -3.24
CA SER A 10 14.16 -66.85 -2.23
C SER A 10 14.82 -66.99 -0.83
N ASN A 11 13.97 -67.46 0.10
CA ASN A 11 14.17 -68.24 1.36
C ASN A 11 14.42 -67.44 2.65
N MET A 12 13.85 -67.76 3.83
CA MET A 12 13.18 -68.98 4.34
C MET A 12 12.32 -68.65 5.59
N GLU A 13 11.34 -69.51 5.91
CA GLU A 13 10.47 -69.50 7.11
C GLU A 13 11.24 -69.66 8.44
N GLY A 14 10.68 -69.14 9.55
CA GLY A 14 11.20 -69.38 10.90
C GLY A 14 10.32 -68.89 12.05
N ARG A 15 9.35 -69.74 12.45
CA ARG A 15 8.70 -69.92 13.77
C ARG A 15 8.85 -68.82 14.85
N VAL A 16 7.72 -68.23 15.27
CA VAL A 16 7.57 -67.59 16.59
C VAL A 16 6.82 -68.59 17.52
N PRO A 17 7.30 -68.86 18.74
CA PRO A 17 6.70 -69.84 19.66
C PRO A 17 5.35 -69.37 20.24
N PRO A 18 4.45 -70.30 20.65
CA PRO A 18 3.18 -69.95 21.29
C PRO A 18 3.40 -69.36 22.69
N LEU A 19 2.52 -68.43 23.08
CA LEU A 19 2.45 -67.88 24.43
C LEU A 19 2.05 -68.97 25.45
N PRO A 20 2.61 -68.97 26.67
CA PRO A 20 2.29 -69.97 27.69
C PRO A 20 0.85 -69.82 28.24
N ASP A 21 0.25 -70.96 28.58
CA ASP A 21 -1.09 -71.09 29.15
C ASP A 21 -1.24 -70.35 30.51
N PRO A 22 -2.44 -69.81 30.82
CA PRO A 22 -2.70 -69.16 32.09
C PRO A 22 -2.64 -70.16 33.26
N LEU A 23 -1.94 -69.76 34.33
CA LEU A 23 -1.79 -70.56 35.54
C LEU A 23 -3.15 -70.79 36.25
N PRO A 24 -3.37 -71.99 36.82
CA PRO A 24 -4.60 -72.32 37.54
C PRO A 24 -4.76 -71.54 38.86
N PRO A 25 -5.99 -71.34 39.36
CA PRO A 25 -6.26 -70.56 40.56
C PRO A 25 -5.68 -71.23 41.81
N PHE A 26 -5.04 -70.45 42.67
CA PHE A 26 -4.52 -70.90 43.95
C PHE A 26 -5.66 -71.14 44.96
N PRO A 27 -5.61 -72.22 45.76
CA PRO A 27 -6.61 -72.52 46.78
C PRO A 27 -6.49 -71.59 48.00
N GLU A 28 -7.64 -71.13 48.51
CA GLU A 28 -7.75 -70.33 49.72
C GLU A 28 -7.33 -71.13 50.98
N PRO A 29 -6.47 -70.59 51.85
CA PRO A 29 -6.19 -71.19 53.15
C PRO A 29 -7.27 -70.83 54.20
N PRO A 30 -7.50 -71.71 55.20
CA PRO A 30 -8.61 -71.60 56.15
C PRO A 30 -8.45 -70.46 57.16
N VAL A 31 -9.59 -69.84 57.48
CA VAL A 31 -9.77 -68.80 58.50
C VAL A 31 -9.52 -69.36 59.90
N GLN A 32 -8.60 -68.74 60.64
CA GLN A 32 -8.53 -68.86 62.11
C GLN A 32 -8.63 -67.45 62.74
N PRO A 33 -9.44 -67.25 63.78
CA PRO A 33 -9.60 -65.94 64.42
C PRO A 33 -8.44 -65.65 65.38
N LEU A 34 -7.76 -64.53 65.17
CA LEU A 34 -6.78 -63.95 66.11
C LEU A 34 -7.34 -62.64 66.72
N PRO A 35 -6.85 -62.24 67.92
CA PRO A 35 -7.56 -61.42 68.88
C PRO A 35 -7.74 -59.97 68.42
N LEU A 36 -8.84 -59.34 68.84
CA LEU A 36 -9.13 -57.92 68.63
C LEU A 36 -7.96 -57.03 69.10
N PRO A 37 -7.29 -56.30 68.19
CA PRO A 37 -6.38 -55.22 68.56
C PRO A 37 -7.20 -53.99 68.97
N GLN A 38 -6.72 -53.29 70.00
CA GLN A 38 -7.28 -52.02 70.48
C GLN A 38 -7.40 -50.99 69.34
N PRO A 39 -8.38 -50.07 69.38
CA PRO A 39 -8.55 -49.06 68.35
C PRO A 39 -7.29 -48.21 68.23
N PHE A 40 -6.68 -48.24 67.05
CA PHE A 40 -5.63 -47.31 66.64
C PHE A 40 -6.14 -45.87 66.77
N PRO A 41 -5.31 -44.90 67.19
CA PRO A 41 -5.65 -43.49 67.08
C PRO A 41 -5.99 -43.19 65.62
N GLN A 42 -7.17 -42.59 65.40
CA GLN A 42 -7.63 -42.15 64.09
C GLN A 42 -6.50 -41.37 63.40
N PRO A 43 -6.09 -41.73 62.17
CA PRO A 43 -5.17 -40.89 61.43
C PRO A 43 -5.82 -39.52 61.24
N ILE A 44 -5.16 -38.48 61.74
CA ILE A 44 -5.48 -37.10 61.39
C ILE A 44 -5.52 -37.05 59.85
N PRO A 45 -6.58 -36.54 59.21
CA PRO A 45 -6.57 -36.38 57.77
C PRO A 45 -5.41 -35.46 57.41
N ILE A 46 -4.33 -36.04 56.86
CA ILE A 46 -3.34 -35.27 56.13
C ILE A 46 -4.12 -34.77 54.91
N PRO A 47 -4.29 -33.44 54.72
CA PRO A 47 -4.90 -32.95 53.51
C PRO A 47 -3.96 -33.32 52.37
N TRP A 48 -4.30 -34.39 51.65
CA TRP A 48 -3.75 -34.62 50.33
C TRP A 48 -4.06 -33.37 49.52
N PRO A 49 -3.06 -32.62 49.02
CA PRO A 49 -3.34 -31.54 48.11
C PRO A 49 -4.07 -32.18 46.94
N GLN A 50 -5.38 -31.93 46.81
CA GLN A 50 -6.06 -32.28 45.58
C GLN A 50 -5.27 -31.60 44.47
N PRO A 51 -4.73 -32.32 43.48
CA PRO A 51 -4.08 -31.68 42.36
C PRO A 51 -5.17 -30.84 41.71
N TRP A 52 -5.07 -29.52 41.86
CA TRP A 52 -5.90 -28.60 41.11
C TRP A 52 -5.71 -28.98 39.64
N PRO A 53 -6.79 -29.13 38.85
CA PRO A 53 -6.64 -29.48 37.45
C PRO A 53 -5.67 -28.48 36.82
N PRO A 54 -4.66 -28.94 36.06
CA PRO A 54 -3.66 -28.05 35.49
C PRO A 54 -4.39 -26.97 34.68
N LYS A 55 -4.14 -25.69 35.00
CA LYS A 55 -4.76 -24.58 34.29
C LYS A 55 -4.22 -24.56 32.87
N ILE A 56 -4.98 -25.09 31.94
CA ILE A 56 -4.69 -24.99 30.51
C ILE A 56 -4.80 -23.53 30.11
N ARG A 57 -3.70 -22.96 29.61
CA ARG A 57 -3.66 -21.60 29.09
C ARG A 57 -3.37 -21.59 27.60
N SER A 58 -3.97 -20.64 26.91
CA SER A 58 -3.75 -20.41 25.49
C SER A 58 -3.62 -18.91 25.26
N LEU A 59 -2.87 -18.50 24.25
CA LEU A 59 -2.78 -17.10 23.88
C LEU A 59 -4.05 -16.71 23.10
N ARG A 60 -4.83 -15.76 23.61
CA ARG A 60 -6.05 -15.32 22.95
C ARG A 60 -5.75 -14.63 21.62
N CYS A 61 -6.57 -14.87 20.60
CA CYS A 61 -6.45 -14.24 19.29
C CYS A 61 -6.92 -12.77 19.34
N GLY A 62 -6.38 -11.93 18.46
CA GLY A 62 -6.73 -10.50 18.36
C GLY A 62 -5.55 -9.57 18.65
N CYS A 63 -5.85 -8.36 19.10
CA CYS A 63 -4.86 -7.32 19.36
C CYS A 63 -4.50 -7.23 20.85
N TYR A 64 -3.20 -7.10 21.12
CA TYR A 64 -2.65 -6.81 22.43
C TYR A 64 -2.02 -5.42 22.43
N LEU A 65 -2.32 -4.61 23.45
CA LEU A 65 -1.53 -3.42 23.76
C LEU A 65 -0.21 -3.87 24.38
N VAL A 66 0.89 -3.49 23.74
CA VAL A 66 2.25 -3.85 24.14
C VAL A 66 2.98 -2.62 24.66
N ASN A 67 3.72 -2.81 25.76
CA ASN A 67 4.70 -1.84 26.23
C ASN A 67 6.07 -2.51 26.37
N TYR A 68 7.07 -1.93 25.70
CA TYR A 68 8.48 -2.29 25.83
C TYR A 68 9.24 -1.18 26.54
N LYS A 69 9.96 -1.55 27.61
CA LYS A 69 10.81 -0.63 28.38
C LYS A 69 12.25 -1.14 28.36
N PRO A 70 13.15 -0.50 27.58
CA PRO A 70 14.57 -0.82 27.61
C PRO A 70 15.19 -0.56 28.99
N ASN A 71 16.21 -1.34 29.32
CA ASN A 71 17.04 -1.10 30.51
C ASN A 71 17.91 0.16 30.33
N GLY A 72 18.20 0.84 31.43
CA GLY A 72 19.14 1.98 31.45
C GLY A 72 18.61 3.30 30.90
N SER A 73 17.35 3.38 30.45
CA SER A 73 16.75 4.62 29.91
C SER A 73 15.41 4.95 30.59
N LEU A 74 15.43 5.86 31.57
CA LEU A 74 14.25 6.22 32.37
C LEU A 74 13.11 6.86 31.55
N PHE A 75 13.45 7.57 30.47
CA PHE A 75 12.51 8.32 29.64
C PHE A 75 12.32 7.72 28.25
N VAL A 76 12.76 6.48 28.04
CA VAL A 76 12.53 5.75 26.80
C VAL A 76 11.62 4.57 27.09
N THR A 77 10.44 4.60 26.48
CA THR A 77 9.54 3.45 26.44
C THR A 77 8.80 3.48 25.12
N TYR A 78 8.38 2.30 24.67
CA TYR A 78 7.66 2.14 23.44
C TYR A 78 6.31 1.49 23.72
N ASP A 79 5.26 2.05 23.13
CA ASP A 79 3.91 1.49 23.15
C ASP A 79 3.50 1.09 21.75
N GLY A 80 2.64 0.09 21.63
CA GLY A 80 1.99 -0.19 20.38
C GLY A 80 1.18 -1.47 20.46
N THR A 81 1.13 -2.22 19.38
CA THR A 81 0.25 -3.38 19.28
C THR A 81 1.00 -4.63 18.86
N LEU A 82 0.59 -5.77 19.39
CA LEU A 82 0.91 -7.09 18.84
C LEU A 82 -0.39 -7.75 18.36
N ARG A 83 -0.41 -8.11 17.09
CA ARG A 83 -1.52 -8.77 16.40
C ARG A 83 -1.27 -10.26 16.42
N VAL A 84 -2.21 -11.02 16.96
CA VAL A 84 -2.15 -12.48 17.07
C VAL A 84 -3.28 -13.07 16.24
N GLU A 85 -2.95 -13.56 15.05
CA GLU A 85 -3.86 -14.31 14.19
C GLU A 85 -3.85 -15.78 14.60
N CYS A 86 -5.03 -16.38 14.64
CA CYS A 86 -5.21 -17.81 14.82
C CYS A 86 -5.86 -18.39 13.57
N HIS A 87 -5.25 -19.43 13.02
CA HIS A 87 -5.73 -20.09 11.81
C HIS A 87 -5.48 -21.60 11.90
N ASN A 88 -6.01 -22.38 10.97
CA ASN A 88 -5.89 -23.85 10.99
C ASN A 88 -4.43 -24.36 11.01
N ASN A 89 -3.50 -23.57 10.48
CA ASN A 89 -2.07 -23.90 10.43
C ASN A 89 -1.28 -23.45 11.69
N GLY A 90 -1.94 -22.97 12.75
CA GLY A 90 -1.28 -22.45 13.96
C GLY A 90 -1.55 -20.98 14.21
N ARG A 91 -0.54 -20.25 14.68
CA ARG A 91 -0.62 -18.81 14.97
C ARG A 91 0.44 -18.01 14.23
N THR A 92 0.02 -16.86 13.72
CA THR A 92 0.92 -15.85 13.17
C THR A 92 0.83 -14.60 14.02
N ALA A 93 1.96 -13.95 14.29
CA ALA A 93 1.95 -12.70 15.01
C ALA A 93 2.95 -11.69 14.47
N SER A 94 2.59 -10.41 14.58
CA SER A 94 3.49 -9.30 14.33
C SER A 94 3.07 -8.09 15.13
N GLY A 95 3.96 -7.12 15.31
CA GLY A 95 3.63 -5.93 16.09
C GLY A 95 4.35 -4.68 15.64
N ASP A 96 3.93 -3.56 16.21
CA ASP A 96 4.44 -2.23 15.92
C ASP A 96 4.65 -1.51 17.24
N LEU A 97 5.74 -0.77 17.35
CA LEU A 97 6.10 0.01 18.53
C LEU A 97 6.41 1.46 18.17
N TYR A 98 5.84 2.35 18.96
CA TYR A 98 5.94 3.78 18.88
C TYR A 98 6.59 4.33 20.14
N GLN A 99 7.55 5.22 19.99
CA GLN A 99 8.20 5.90 21.11
C GLN A 99 7.21 6.79 21.85
N ARG A 100 7.06 6.55 23.15
CA ARG A 100 6.24 7.40 23.99
C ARG A 100 6.87 8.79 24.09
N ARG A 101 6.03 9.83 23.94
CA ARG A 101 6.49 11.23 23.95
C ARG A 101 6.98 11.64 25.33
N VAL A 102 8.03 12.44 25.33
CA VAL A 102 8.59 13.14 26.50
C VAL A 102 8.42 14.63 26.27
N ILE A 103 7.83 15.33 27.23
CA ILE A 103 7.72 16.78 27.23
C ILE A 103 8.67 17.38 28.27
N TRP A 104 9.16 18.59 28.01
CA TRP A 104 10.05 19.32 28.91
C TRP A 104 9.31 20.49 29.50
N LEU A 105 8.96 20.41 30.79
CA LEU A 105 8.25 21.50 31.46
C LEU A 105 9.25 22.51 32.05
N PRO A 106 9.08 23.82 31.77
CA PRO A 106 9.86 24.85 32.46
C PRO A 106 9.48 24.85 33.94
N ILE A 107 10.49 24.86 34.81
CA ILE A 107 10.26 25.00 36.25
C ILE A 107 10.49 26.48 36.61
N PRO A 108 9.44 27.22 37.02
CA PRO A 108 9.63 28.57 37.53
C PRO A 108 10.40 28.52 38.85
N GLY A 109 11.56 29.17 38.91
CA GLY A 109 12.39 29.26 40.10
C GLY A 109 13.58 30.20 39.90
N PHE A 110 14.10 30.75 41.00
CA PHE A 110 15.37 31.47 41.01
C PHE A 110 16.36 30.75 41.93
N PRO A 111 17.54 30.34 41.43
CA PRO A 111 18.03 30.52 40.06
C PRO A 111 17.24 29.68 39.02
N PRO A 112 17.29 30.04 37.73
CA PRO A 112 16.61 29.29 36.65
C PRO A 112 17.00 27.82 36.70
N GLN A 113 16.01 26.94 36.80
CA GLN A 113 16.23 25.49 36.79
C GLN A 113 16.09 24.93 35.38
N PRO A 114 16.91 23.93 35.00
CA PRO A 114 16.72 23.23 33.73
C PRO A 114 15.32 22.59 33.69
N PRO A 115 14.66 22.59 32.51
CA PRO A 115 13.33 22.01 32.38
C PRO A 115 13.34 20.53 32.73
N LYS A 116 12.28 20.05 33.38
CA LYS A 116 12.17 18.66 33.82
C LYS A 116 11.47 17.82 32.76
N PRO A 117 12.05 16.68 32.34
CA PRO A 117 11.41 15.77 31.41
C PRO A 117 10.26 15.02 32.11
N ILE A 118 9.12 14.95 31.43
CA ILE A 118 7.96 14.16 31.84
C ILE A 118 7.63 13.20 30.69
N LEU A 119 7.65 11.91 31.01
CA LEU A 119 7.13 10.88 30.13
C LEU A 119 5.61 10.89 30.21
N LEU A 120 4.93 11.04 29.07
CA LEU A 120 3.46 11.04 29.05
C LEU A 120 2.90 9.68 29.50
N SER A 121 1.59 9.62 29.75
CA SER A 121 0.89 8.35 30.00
C SER A 121 0.86 7.48 28.74
N GLY A 122 0.84 6.17 28.93
CA GLY A 122 0.58 5.24 27.83
C GLY A 122 -0.88 5.26 27.36
N PRO A 123 -1.21 4.55 26.27
CA PRO A 123 -2.58 4.44 25.77
C PRO A 123 -3.54 3.82 26.79
N ASN A 124 -4.81 4.24 26.76
CA ASN A 124 -5.85 3.63 27.60
C ASN A 124 -6.27 2.27 27.01
N PRO A 125 -5.99 1.13 27.67
CA PRO A 125 -6.36 -0.19 27.15
C PRO A 125 -7.88 -0.40 27.05
N GLY A 126 -8.69 0.33 27.82
CA GLY A 126 -10.15 0.27 27.76
C GLY A 126 -10.74 0.92 26.51
N ALA A 127 -9.95 1.70 25.77
CA ALA A 127 -10.35 2.32 24.50
C ALA A 127 -10.13 1.38 23.28
N GLY A 128 -9.75 0.12 23.51
CA GLY A 128 -9.50 -0.87 22.47
C GLY A 128 -8.15 -0.69 21.78
N ILE A 129 -8.12 -0.91 20.46
CA ILE A 129 -6.89 -0.81 19.65
C ILE A 129 -6.43 0.66 19.63
N PRO A 130 -5.20 0.99 20.07
CA PRO A 130 -4.70 2.36 20.05
C PRO A 130 -4.31 2.81 18.64
N ILE A 131 -4.59 4.07 18.29
CA ILE A 131 -3.97 4.73 17.15
C ILE A 131 -2.89 5.65 17.68
N LEU A 132 -1.65 5.46 17.21
CA LEU A 132 -0.48 6.21 17.67
C LEU A 132 0.06 7.07 16.53
N SER A 133 0.58 8.25 16.90
CA SER A 133 1.11 9.23 15.96
C SER A 133 2.24 8.64 15.12
N ARG A 134 2.17 8.81 13.79
CA ARG A 134 3.19 8.35 12.85
C ARG A 134 4.58 8.86 13.25
N GLY A 135 4.68 10.12 13.71
CA GLY A 135 5.94 10.74 14.16
C GLY A 135 6.70 9.96 15.23
N ASN A 136 5.98 9.14 16.00
CA ASN A 136 6.53 8.34 17.07
C ASN A 136 6.88 6.91 16.63
N TYR A 137 6.57 6.47 15.41
CA TYR A 137 6.82 5.10 14.96
C TYR A 137 8.33 4.75 15.01
N ARG A 138 8.70 3.57 15.55
CA ARG A 138 10.11 3.19 15.68
C ARG A 138 10.43 1.76 15.31
N TYR A 139 9.61 0.79 15.69
CA TYR A 139 9.95 -0.62 15.46
C TYR A 139 8.77 -1.39 14.90
N TYR A 140 9.09 -2.31 13.99
CA TYR A 140 8.28 -3.45 13.68
C TYR A 140 8.82 -4.68 14.43
N LEU A 141 7.92 -5.49 14.98
CA LEU A 141 8.21 -6.75 15.65
C LEU A 141 7.83 -7.91 14.74
N ARG A 142 8.83 -8.60 14.23
CA ARG A 142 8.62 -9.84 13.46
C ARG A 142 8.67 -11.01 14.45
N VAL A 143 7.54 -11.64 14.73
CA VAL A 143 7.51 -12.78 15.67
C VAL A 143 8.08 -14.01 14.98
N THR A 144 9.03 -14.67 15.65
CA THR A 144 9.71 -15.87 15.17
C THR A 144 9.35 -17.10 16.01
N GLN A 145 8.78 -16.91 17.20
CA GLN A 145 8.30 -17.97 18.06
C GLN A 145 7.13 -17.47 18.92
N ILE A 146 6.04 -18.22 18.95
CA ILE A 146 4.85 -17.93 19.78
C ILE A 146 4.26 -19.22 20.34
N LEU A 147 3.38 -19.12 21.33
CA LEU A 147 2.61 -20.27 21.80
C LEU A 147 1.57 -20.67 20.75
N GLU A 148 1.81 -21.74 20.01
CA GLU A 148 0.92 -22.21 18.93
C GLU A 148 -0.46 -22.66 19.44
N TYR A 149 -0.49 -23.51 20.47
CA TYR A 149 -1.72 -24.14 20.96
C TYR A 149 -2.02 -23.71 22.39
N PHE A 150 -1.60 -24.50 23.36
CA PHE A 150 -1.81 -24.28 24.78
C PHE A 150 -0.59 -24.73 25.59
N THR A 151 -0.54 -24.29 26.84
CA THR A 151 0.46 -24.70 27.82
C THR A 151 -0.25 -25.09 29.12
N PHE A 152 0.32 -26.06 29.83
CA PHE A 152 -0.08 -26.41 31.20
C PHE A 152 0.63 -25.53 32.25
N GLY A 153 1.65 -24.77 31.81
CA GLY A 153 2.35 -23.79 32.63
C GLY A 153 1.64 -22.44 32.65
N ASN A 154 2.22 -21.51 33.41
CA ASN A 154 1.76 -20.11 33.46
C ASN A 154 2.64 -19.18 32.59
N SER A 155 3.39 -19.73 31.64
CA SER A 155 4.27 -18.95 30.75
C SER A 155 4.52 -19.63 29.41
N PHE A 156 5.03 -18.86 28.45
CA PHE A 156 5.57 -19.34 27.18
C PHE A 156 6.73 -18.43 26.70
N THR A 157 7.54 -18.91 25.75
CA THR A 157 8.60 -18.10 25.13
C THR A 157 8.07 -17.38 23.90
N LEU A 158 8.12 -16.05 23.92
CA LEU A 158 7.93 -15.20 22.74
C LEU A 158 9.30 -14.89 22.13
N GLY A 159 9.55 -15.35 20.91
CA GLY A 159 10.73 -15.01 20.12
C GLY A 159 10.37 -14.01 19.04
N PHE A 160 11.20 -12.98 18.82
CA PHE A 160 10.95 -11.95 17.83
C PHE A 160 12.23 -11.25 17.37
N GLU A 161 12.19 -10.66 16.18
CA GLU A 161 13.19 -9.71 15.70
C GLU A 161 12.66 -8.29 15.84
N MET A 162 13.53 -7.35 16.22
CA MET A 162 13.19 -5.93 16.23
C MET A 162 13.76 -5.24 15.01
N TRP A 163 12.88 -4.76 14.14
CA TRP A 163 13.23 -4.03 12.94
C TRP A 163 12.99 -2.55 13.15
N ARG A 164 14.07 -1.79 13.32
CA ARG A 164 14.00 -0.34 13.49
C ARG A 164 13.69 0.34 12.18
N PHE A 165 12.70 1.22 12.20
CA PHE A 165 12.38 2.11 11.10
C PHE A 165 13.03 3.47 11.33
N THR A 166 13.88 3.86 10.40
CA THR A 166 14.41 5.23 10.33
C THR A 166 13.75 5.93 9.16
N LYS A 167 12.86 6.87 9.47
CA LYS A 167 12.21 7.71 8.46
C LYS A 167 13.30 8.52 7.73
N ASN A 168 13.21 8.58 6.40
CA ASN A 168 14.08 9.45 5.61
C ASN A 168 13.80 10.93 5.95
N SER A 169 14.78 11.81 5.77
CA SER A 169 14.55 13.25 5.95
C SER A 169 13.40 13.74 5.06
N GLY A 170 12.50 14.55 5.61
CA GLY A 170 11.34 15.10 4.89
C GLY A 170 9.96 14.57 5.34
N GLY A 171 8.99 14.61 4.42
CA GLY A 171 7.60 14.17 4.62
C GLY A 171 7.47 12.65 4.83
N TRP A 172 6.28 12.16 5.20
CA TRP A 172 6.04 10.70 5.24
C TRP A 172 6.13 10.05 3.86
N SER A 173 5.92 10.87 2.83
CA SER A 173 6.13 10.56 1.43
C SER A 173 7.54 10.04 1.11
N THR A 174 8.58 10.29 1.91
CA THR A 174 9.97 9.87 1.59
C THR A 174 10.31 8.43 1.95
N GLY A 175 9.37 7.70 2.55
CA GLY A 175 9.60 6.35 3.05
C GLY A 175 10.62 6.31 4.19
N GLY A 176 11.29 5.16 4.35
CA GLY A 176 12.34 4.99 5.35
C GLY A 176 13.11 3.71 5.17
N ILE A 177 14.08 3.51 6.05
CA ILE A 177 15.00 2.36 6.02
C ILE A 177 14.70 1.47 7.21
N TRP A 178 14.70 0.16 6.95
CA TRP A 178 14.59 -0.87 7.97
C TRP A 178 15.98 -1.36 8.38
N THR A 179 16.23 -1.45 9.68
CA THR A 179 17.45 -2.03 10.25
C THR A 179 17.07 -3.12 11.25
N ASN A 180 17.48 -4.36 10.99
CA ASN A 180 17.31 -5.43 11.96
C ASN A 180 18.29 -5.24 13.12
N GLU A 181 17.77 -4.97 14.33
CA GLU A 181 18.58 -4.84 15.55
C GLU A 181 18.84 -6.20 16.23
N GLY A 182 18.40 -7.30 15.61
CA GLY A 182 18.71 -8.68 15.99
C GLY A 182 17.51 -9.46 16.54
N ALA A 183 17.80 -10.69 16.97
CA ALA A 183 16.83 -11.60 17.57
C ALA A 183 16.75 -11.40 19.09
N PHE A 184 15.52 -11.41 19.60
CA PHE A 184 15.16 -11.24 20.99
C PHE A 184 14.21 -12.35 21.45
N SER A 185 14.20 -12.61 22.74
CA SER A 185 13.25 -13.54 23.37
C SER A 185 12.77 -13.03 24.71
N ALA A 186 11.53 -13.37 25.09
CA ALA A 186 10.99 -13.10 26.41
C ALA A 186 10.17 -14.29 26.89
N VAL A 187 10.40 -14.72 28.14
CA VAL A 187 9.51 -15.70 28.80
C VAL A 187 8.32 -14.95 29.35
N MET A 188 7.23 -14.97 28.59
CA MET A 188 5.99 -14.25 28.89
C MET A 188 5.16 -15.03 29.88
N THR A 189 4.90 -14.44 31.05
CA THR A 189 4.17 -15.08 32.15
C THR A 189 2.82 -14.40 32.35
N TRP A 190 1.73 -15.17 32.41
CA TRP A 190 0.39 -14.63 32.67
C TRP A 190 0.30 -14.08 34.10
N GLN A 191 -0.27 -12.90 34.24
CA GLN A 191 -0.48 -12.23 35.52
C GLN A 191 -1.81 -11.46 35.49
N ALA A 192 -2.25 -10.96 36.65
CA ALA A 192 -3.43 -10.12 36.72
C ALA A 192 -3.21 -8.83 35.90
N ALA A 193 -4.16 -8.50 35.03
CA ALA A 193 -4.08 -7.27 34.26
C ALA A 193 -4.20 -6.04 35.18
N PRO A 194 -3.45 -4.95 34.91
CA PRO A 194 -3.71 -3.66 35.52
C PRO A 194 -5.16 -3.20 35.28
N ALA A 195 -5.65 -2.31 36.14
CA ALA A 195 -6.98 -1.72 35.96
C ALA A 195 -7.11 -1.05 34.57
N GLY A 196 -8.28 -1.21 33.94
CA GLY A 196 -8.61 -0.63 32.64
C GLY A 196 -8.50 -1.59 31.45
N TYR A 197 -7.84 -2.74 31.58
CA TYR A 197 -7.83 -3.75 30.51
C TYR A 197 -9.18 -4.48 30.41
N PRO A 198 -9.68 -4.76 29.19
CA PRO A 198 -10.97 -5.44 29.00
C PRO A 198 -10.94 -6.92 29.37
N SER A 199 -9.75 -7.54 29.41
CA SER A 199 -9.56 -8.90 29.92
C SER A 199 -8.58 -8.91 31.09
N SER A 200 -9.05 -9.31 32.27
CA SER A 200 -8.25 -9.39 33.49
C SER A 200 -7.28 -10.59 33.50
N GLY A 201 -7.55 -11.61 32.67
CA GLY A 201 -6.79 -12.87 32.61
C GLY A 201 -5.80 -12.98 31.44
N ASP A 202 -5.88 -12.08 30.45
CA ASP A 202 -5.06 -12.10 29.23
C ASP A 202 -3.99 -10.99 29.25
N TYR A 203 -3.24 -10.91 30.35
CA TYR A 203 -2.11 -10.01 30.48
C TYR A 203 -0.84 -10.79 30.81
N LEU A 204 0.25 -10.48 30.09
CA LEU A 204 1.53 -11.13 30.25
C LEU A 204 2.68 -10.14 30.39
N ALA A 205 3.71 -10.55 31.12
CA ALA A 205 4.96 -9.81 31.24
C ALA A 205 6.17 -10.75 31.19
N GLY A 206 7.29 -10.26 30.66
CA GLY A 206 8.54 -11.00 30.58
C GLY A 206 9.74 -10.08 30.39
N ASP A 207 10.90 -10.52 30.88
CA ASP A 207 12.17 -9.84 30.62
C ASP A 207 12.67 -10.21 29.22
N VAL A 208 13.04 -9.19 28.45
CA VAL A 208 13.53 -9.34 27.07
C VAL A 208 15.02 -9.58 27.10
N LYS A 209 15.45 -10.67 26.46
CA LYS A 209 16.85 -11.06 26.28
C LYS A 209 17.26 -10.92 24.83
N ASN A 210 18.48 -10.43 24.58
CA ASN A 210 19.10 -10.46 23.26
C ASN A 210 19.71 -11.84 22.95
N SER A 211 20.33 -12.00 21.79
CA SER A 211 21.00 -13.23 21.35
C SER A 211 22.14 -13.70 22.28
N SER A 212 22.74 -12.81 23.06
CA SER A 212 23.75 -13.14 24.07
C SER A 212 23.15 -13.59 25.42
N GLY A 213 21.82 -13.62 25.55
CA GLY A 213 21.12 -13.96 26.79
C GLY A 213 21.03 -12.82 27.81
N THR A 214 21.55 -11.63 27.48
CA THR A 214 21.53 -10.45 28.36
C THR A 214 20.14 -9.84 28.39
N VAL A 215 19.63 -9.53 29.58
CA VAL A 215 18.35 -8.82 29.74
C VAL A 215 18.51 -7.35 29.31
N VAL A 216 17.84 -6.97 28.24
CA VAL A 216 17.92 -5.63 27.61
C VAL A 216 16.70 -4.76 27.89
N GLY A 217 15.65 -5.31 28.47
CA GLY A 217 14.45 -4.57 28.85
C GLY A 217 13.35 -5.48 29.37
N ARG A 218 12.15 -4.92 29.51
CA ARG A 218 10.94 -5.64 29.90
C ARG A 218 9.81 -5.39 28.91
N LEU A 219 9.09 -6.46 28.56
CA LEU A 219 7.93 -6.43 27.68
C LEU A 219 6.68 -6.78 28.48
N THR A 220 5.60 -6.06 28.21
CA THR A 220 4.26 -6.40 28.68
C THR A 220 3.30 -6.43 27.50
N MET A 221 2.29 -7.30 27.55
CA MET A 221 1.23 -7.36 26.54
C MET A 221 -0.10 -7.69 27.22
N GLY A 222 -1.13 -6.89 26.96
CA GLY A 222 -2.48 -7.14 27.46
C GLY A 222 -3.51 -7.08 26.36
N TRP A 223 -4.42 -8.05 26.32
CA TRP A 223 -5.44 -8.16 25.27
C TRP A 223 -6.43 -6.99 25.32
N VAL A 224 -6.71 -6.38 24.16
CA VAL A 224 -7.59 -5.20 24.04
C VAL A 224 -8.73 -5.35 23.04
N SER A 225 -8.62 -6.25 22.05
CA SER A 225 -9.66 -6.41 21.02
C SER A 225 -9.59 -7.79 20.35
N PRO A 226 -10.72 -8.37 19.90
CA PRO A 226 -10.70 -9.54 19.03
C PRO A 226 -10.20 -9.22 17.62
N TYR A 227 -10.29 -7.96 17.20
CA TYR A 227 -9.74 -7.48 15.93
C TYR A 227 -8.24 -7.20 16.05
N LEU A 228 -7.53 -7.25 14.93
CA LEU A 228 -6.09 -7.00 14.80
C LEU A 228 -5.80 -5.50 14.62
N ARG A 229 -6.64 -4.81 13.86
CA ARG A 229 -6.51 -3.38 13.51
C ARG A 229 -7.88 -2.71 13.54
N LYS A 230 -7.92 -1.38 13.50
CA LYS A 230 -9.15 -0.61 13.32
C LYS A 230 -8.95 0.54 12.34
N ALA A 231 -9.99 0.86 11.58
CA ALA A 231 -10.00 2.00 10.67
C ALA A 231 -11.44 2.48 10.44
N THR A 232 -11.55 3.68 9.88
CA THR A 232 -12.81 4.29 9.44
C THR A 232 -12.78 4.47 7.93
N VAL A 233 -13.86 4.09 7.27
CA VAL A 233 -14.12 4.39 5.86
C VAL A 233 -15.18 5.49 5.83
N GLU A 234 -14.75 6.66 5.42
CA GLU A 234 -15.58 7.85 5.23
C GLU A 234 -16.07 7.89 3.78
N ILE A 235 -17.37 8.00 3.59
CA ILE A 235 -18.01 7.94 2.28
C ILE A 235 -18.76 9.23 2.03
N ASP A 236 -18.28 9.96 1.04
CA ASP A 236 -18.90 11.17 0.52
C ASP A 236 -19.48 10.89 -0.86
N ARG A 237 -20.59 11.57 -1.21
CA ARG A 237 -21.21 11.41 -2.51
C ARG A 237 -21.88 12.67 -3.01
N VAL A 238 -21.88 12.82 -4.33
CA VAL A 238 -22.77 13.77 -5.00
C VAL A 238 -24.20 13.23 -4.94
N THR A 239 -25.20 14.11 -4.90
CA THR A 239 -26.60 13.73 -4.65
C THR A 239 -27.17 12.71 -5.63
N GLN A 240 -26.66 12.68 -6.86
CA GLN A 240 -27.09 11.82 -7.96
C GLN A 240 -26.37 10.47 -8.00
N SER A 241 -25.40 10.23 -7.11
CA SER A 241 -24.66 8.97 -7.01
C SER A 241 -25.13 8.14 -5.82
N GLU A 242 -25.06 6.82 -5.98
CA GLU A 242 -25.22 5.87 -4.88
C GLU A 242 -24.04 5.93 -3.92
N ALA A 243 -24.30 5.67 -2.63
CA ALA A 243 -23.25 5.37 -1.67
C ALA A 243 -22.79 3.91 -1.86
N ALA A 244 -21.48 3.66 -1.92
CA ALA A 244 -20.94 2.30 -1.98
C ALA A 244 -20.91 1.64 -0.59
N MET A 245 -22.08 1.29 -0.07
CA MET A 245 -22.23 0.76 1.30
C MET A 245 -22.14 -0.77 1.38
N HIS A 246 -22.61 -1.48 0.36
CA HIS A 246 -22.77 -2.93 0.37
C HIS A 246 -22.99 -3.52 -1.02
N ASN A 247 -22.84 -4.84 -1.15
CA ASN A 247 -23.09 -5.56 -2.41
C ASN A 247 -24.57 -5.88 -2.70
N GLY A 248 -25.49 -5.61 -1.77
CA GLY A 248 -26.91 -5.97 -1.90
C GLY A 248 -27.23 -7.45 -1.64
N ALA A 249 -26.24 -8.24 -1.22
CA ALA A 249 -26.32 -9.67 -0.89
C ALA A 249 -25.68 -9.99 0.47
N GLY A 250 -25.72 -9.04 1.41
CA GLY A 250 -25.29 -9.23 2.80
C GLY A 250 -23.78 -9.04 3.08
N VAL A 251 -23.00 -8.56 2.10
CA VAL A 251 -21.61 -8.14 2.33
C VAL A 251 -21.54 -6.61 2.33
N ASP A 252 -21.08 -6.05 3.44
CA ASP A 252 -20.80 -4.63 3.65
C ASP A 252 -19.33 -4.43 4.06
N TRP A 253 -18.92 -3.19 4.33
CA TRP A 253 -17.55 -2.87 4.77
C TRP A 253 -17.15 -3.57 6.07
N ARG A 254 -18.10 -3.85 6.97
CA ARG A 254 -17.84 -4.58 8.21
C ARG A 254 -17.49 -6.03 7.89
N ALA A 255 -18.27 -6.69 7.03
CA ALA A 255 -17.96 -8.05 6.57
C ALA A 255 -16.61 -8.13 5.85
N VAL A 256 -16.25 -7.10 5.06
CA VAL A 256 -14.91 -6.97 4.45
C VAL A 256 -13.82 -6.89 5.54
N GLY A 257 -14.02 -6.04 6.55
CA GLY A 257 -13.14 -5.90 7.71
C GLY A 257 -12.99 -7.20 8.50
N ASP A 258 -14.10 -7.86 8.82
CA ASP A 258 -14.13 -9.16 9.53
C ASP A 258 -13.29 -10.21 8.79
N GLY A 259 -13.35 -10.24 7.45
CA GLY A 259 -12.56 -11.13 6.61
C GLY A 259 -11.04 -10.99 6.76
N ILE A 260 -10.56 -9.81 7.17
CA ILE A 260 -9.14 -9.53 7.45
C ILE A 260 -8.85 -9.29 8.93
N GLY A 261 -9.85 -9.45 9.81
CA GLY A 261 -9.72 -9.17 11.24
C GLY A 261 -9.53 -7.68 11.56
N TRP A 262 -10.10 -6.77 10.78
CA TRP A 262 -10.11 -5.33 11.05
C TRP A 262 -11.47 -4.89 11.56
N ASP A 263 -11.46 -4.04 12.59
CA ASP A 263 -12.62 -3.32 13.08
C ASP A 263 -12.85 -2.10 12.18
N ILE A 264 -13.69 -2.25 11.15
CA ILE A 264 -14.02 -1.19 10.21
C ILE A 264 -15.29 -0.48 10.65
N THR A 265 -15.17 0.83 10.88
CA THR A 265 -16.31 1.74 11.04
C THR A 265 -16.60 2.43 9.71
N VAL A 266 -17.88 2.60 9.36
CA VAL A 266 -18.30 3.35 8.17
C VAL A 266 -18.96 4.64 8.60
N ASP A 267 -18.61 5.73 7.94
CA ASP A 267 -19.14 7.07 8.16
C ASP A 267 -19.64 7.63 6.82
N GLU A 268 -20.96 7.68 6.61
CA GLU A 268 -21.55 8.37 5.44
C GLU A 268 -21.66 9.86 5.79
N SER A 269 -20.59 10.61 5.50
CA SER A 269 -20.37 11.97 6.01
C SER A 269 -21.16 13.04 5.25
N ASP A 270 -21.06 13.09 3.93
CA ASP A 270 -21.74 14.08 3.09
C ASP A 270 -22.45 13.42 1.89
N ALA A 271 -23.78 13.56 1.86
CA ALA A 271 -24.64 13.00 0.84
C ALA A 271 -24.91 13.96 -0.34
N ASN A 272 -24.34 15.15 -0.31
CA ASN A 272 -24.63 16.24 -1.24
C ASN A 272 -23.39 17.07 -1.60
N VAL A 273 -22.27 16.38 -1.82
CA VAL A 273 -21.07 16.99 -2.39
C VAL A 273 -21.42 17.71 -3.70
N VAL A 274 -20.96 18.95 -3.82
CA VAL A 274 -21.27 19.80 -4.98
C VAL A 274 -20.37 19.41 -6.15
N GLU A 275 -20.98 19.14 -7.30
CA GLU A 275 -20.24 18.90 -8.53
C GLU A 275 -19.52 20.19 -9.01
N PRO A 276 -18.18 20.19 -9.11
CA PRO A 276 -17.40 21.42 -9.32
C PRO A 276 -17.53 21.95 -10.76
N SER A 277 -17.47 21.06 -11.76
CA SER A 277 -17.53 21.42 -13.19
C SER A 277 -18.55 20.62 -14.01
N GLY A 278 -19.45 19.88 -13.33
CA GLY A 278 -20.47 19.04 -13.94
C GLY A 278 -20.33 17.57 -13.56
N GLU A 279 -20.93 16.69 -14.37
CA GLU A 279 -21.09 15.26 -14.02
C GLU A 279 -19.76 14.49 -13.95
N PHE A 280 -18.75 14.96 -14.69
CA PHE A 280 -17.44 14.30 -14.77
C PHE A 280 -16.40 15.08 -13.99
N TRP A 281 -15.70 14.36 -13.12
CA TRP A 281 -14.67 14.91 -12.25
C TRP A 281 -13.27 14.63 -12.79
N SER A 282 -12.45 15.68 -12.83
CA SER A 282 -11.02 15.55 -13.10
C SER A 282 -10.26 15.06 -11.88
N ASP A 283 -9.06 14.49 -12.08
CA ASP A 283 -8.16 14.09 -10.98
C ASP A 283 -7.87 15.29 -10.05
N ALA A 284 -7.73 16.49 -10.60
CA ALA A 284 -7.51 17.73 -9.85
C ALA A 284 -8.70 18.11 -8.97
N GLU A 285 -9.93 17.92 -9.46
CA GLU A 285 -11.14 18.20 -8.68
C GLU A 285 -11.34 17.19 -7.56
N CYS A 286 -11.08 15.91 -7.80
CA CYS A 286 -11.10 14.88 -6.75
C CYS A 286 -10.10 15.21 -5.64
N HIS A 287 -8.87 15.58 -6.02
CA HIS A 287 -7.83 15.99 -5.08
C HIS A 287 -8.18 17.28 -4.32
N ALA A 288 -8.76 18.27 -5.00
CA ALA A 288 -9.16 19.52 -4.37
C ALA A 288 -10.27 19.29 -3.32
N GLU A 289 -11.23 18.41 -3.62
CA GLU A 289 -12.32 18.06 -2.70
C GLU A 289 -11.78 17.34 -1.46
N MET A 290 -10.85 16.40 -1.64
CA MET A 290 -10.17 15.75 -0.51
C MET A 290 -9.45 16.77 0.38
N LEU A 291 -8.67 17.69 -0.21
CA LEU A 291 -7.97 18.73 0.57
C LEU A 291 -8.91 19.66 1.33
N ALA A 292 -10.08 19.97 0.78
CA ALA A 292 -11.07 20.83 1.43
C ALA A 292 -11.68 20.19 2.70
N ARG A 293 -11.61 18.86 2.82
CA ARG A 293 -12.28 18.10 3.88
C ARG A 293 -11.34 17.54 4.94
N ARG A 294 -10.01 17.58 4.71
CA ARG A 294 -9.05 16.87 5.55
C ARG A 294 -8.13 17.76 6.37
N ASP A 295 -7.98 17.36 7.64
CA ASP A 295 -6.90 17.80 8.51
C ASP A 295 -5.90 16.65 8.70
N ALA A 296 -4.67 16.85 8.25
CA ALA A 296 -3.59 15.86 8.35
C ALA A 296 -3.27 15.41 9.79
N SER A 297 -3.66 16.20 10.80
CA SER A 297 -3.49 15.86 12.22
C SER A 297 -4.46 14.76 12.68
N ASN A 298 -5.61 14.60 12.02
CA ASN A 298 -6.59 13.56 12.33
C ASN A 298 -6.02 12.14 12.09
N LEU A 299 -5.12 11.99 11.12
CA LEU A 299 -4.54 10.68 10.80
C LEU A 299 -3.64 10.09 11.88
N ASP A 300 -3.17 10.92 12.82
CA ASP A 300 -2.40 10.46 13.98
C ASP A 300 -3.29 10.01 15.15
N THR A 301 -4.60 10.23 15.05
CA THR A 301 -5.63 9.83 16.03
C THR A 301 -6.61 8.80 15.49
N GLU A 302 -6.79 8.72 14.17
CA GLU A 302 -7.69 7.79 13.49
C GLU A 302 -7.11 7.35 12.14
N TRP A 303 -7.26 6.08 11.76
CA TRP A 303 -6.98 5.66 10.39
C TRP A 303 -8.24 5.84 9.55
N ARG A 304 -8.36 6.98 8.87
CA ARG A 304 -9.56 7.33 8.08
C ARG A 304 -9.25 7.35 6.59
N TYR A 305 -9.89 6.47 5.83
CA TYR A 305 -9.84 6.44 4.35
C TYR A 305 -11.08 7.13 3.78
N HIS A 306 -10.90 7.98 2.78
CA HIS A 306 -11.99 8.70 2.13
C HIS A 306 -12.37 8.05 0.79
N VAL A 307 -13.67 7.83 0.58
CA VAL A 307 -14.23 7.30 -0.65
C VAL A 307 -15.21 8.32 -1.20
N LEU A 308 -14.87 8.93 -2.33
CA LEU A 308 -15.72 9.91 -3.01
C LEU A 308 -16.52 9.25 -4.14
N CYS A 309 -17.85 9.20 -4.01
CA CYS A 309 -18.76 8.64 -5.01
C CYS A 309 -19.26 9.74 -5.96
N VAL A 310 -18.78 9.71 -7.20
CA VAL A 310 -19.10 10.69 -8.25
C VAL A 310 -19.89 10.05 -9.38
N ARG A 311 -20.45 10.85 -10.29
CA ARG A 311 -21.18 10.33 -11.45
C ARG A 311 -20.19 9.76 -12.46
N GLY A 312 -19.26 10.59 -12.94
CA GLY A 312 -18.21 10.20 -13.89
C GLY A 312 -16.82 10.67 -13.47
N LEU A 313 -15.80 9.98 -13.97
CA LEU A 313 -14.39 10.35 -13.85
C LEU A 313 -13.83 10.60 -15.25
N ASP A 314 -12.98 11.60 -15.41
CA ASP A 314 -12.34 11.92 -16.70
C ASP A 314 -11.24 10.93 -17.10
N SER A 315 -10.60 10.30 -16.10
CA SER A 315 -9.35 9.56 -16.27
C SER A 315 -9.53 8.04 -16.31
N THR A 316 -10.61 7.53 -15.73
CA THR A 316 -10.96 6.10 -15.70
C THR A 316 -12.46 5.92 -15.80
N SER A 317 -12.89 4.71 -16.13
CA SER A 317 -14.32 4.41 -16.23
C SER A 317 -15.01 4.21 -14.88
N ARG A 318 -14.29 3.84 -13.82
CA ARG A 318 -14.91 3.24 -12.62
C ARG A 318 -14.30 3.68 -11.29
N GLY A 319 -12.97 3.72 -11.16
CA GLY A 319 -12.30 4.01 -9.88
C GLY A 319 -10.90 4.58 -10.05
N ILE A 320 -10.43 5.32 -9.03
CA ILE A 320 -9.10 5.93 -8.99
C ILE A 320 -8.65 6.21 -7.55
N MET A 321 -7.38 5.95 -7.24
CA MET A 321 -6.69 6.54 -6.08
C MET A 321 -5.90 7.77 -6.54
N TYR A 322 -6.27 8.95 -6.04
CA TYR A 322 -5.81 10.24 -6.58
C TYR A 322 -4.70 10.94 -5.77
N ASP A 323 -4.22 10.33 -4.69
CA ASP A 323 -3.29 10.94 -3.70
C ASP A 323 -2.18 9.97 -3.22
N ALA A 324 -1.67 9.14 -4.12
CA ALA A 324 -0.90 7.94 -3.76
C ALA A 324 0.46 8.18 -3.05
N TYR A 325 1.01 9.41 -3.09
CA TYR A 325 2.41 9.70 -2.73
C TYR A 325 2.63 10.91 -1.82
N GLY A 326 1.60 11.67 -1.44
CA GLY A 326 1.76 12.84 -0.55
C GLY A 326 2.77 13.85 -1.10
N GLY A 327 2.66 14.16 -2.40
CA GLY A 327 3.50 15.15 -3.08
C GLY A 327 2.95 16.57 -3.02
N ASP A 328 1.82 16.76 -2.33
CA ASP A 328 1.13 18.03 -2.10
C ASP A 328 1.69 18.78 -0.89
N SER A 329 1.13 19.96 -0.69
CA SER A 329 1.41 20.82 0.45
C SER A 329 1.10 20.16 1.80
N ASN A 330 0.20 19.17 1.89
CA ASN A 330 -0.07 18.44 3.13
C ASN A 330 0.95 17.31 3.40
N ASN A 331 1.63 16.80 2.36
CA ASN A 331 2.65 15.73 2.38
C ASN A 331 2.17 14.38 2.96
N VAL A 332 0.90 14.04 2.73
CA VAL A 332 0.26 12.82 3.24
C VAL A 332 -0.18 11.92 2.07
N PRO A 333 0.37 10.70 1.94
CA PRO A 333 -0.07 9.76 0.90
C PRO A 333 -1.29 8.92 1.30
N ARG A 334 -2.02 8.38 0.31
CA ARG A 334 -2.99 7.27 0.45
C ARG A 334 -4.13 7.57 1.43
N GLU A 335 -4.72 8.74 1.34
CA GLU A 335 -5.86 9.17 2.14
C GLU A 335 -7.20 8.83 1.50
N GLY A 336 -7.30 8.77 0.17
CA GLY A 336 -8.58 8.55 -0.47
C GLY A 336 -8.61 8.10 -1.93
N CYS A 337 -9.79 7.66 -2.32
CA CYS A 337 -10.11 7.24 -3.67
C CYS A 337 -11.45 7.82 -4.13
N ALA A 338 -11.71 7.75 -5.43
CA ALA A 338 -13.00 8.11 -6.02
C ALA A 338 -13.53 6.95 -6.87
N ILE A 339 -14.86 6.84 -6.94
CA ILE A 339 -15.57 5.84 -7.73
C ILE A 339 -16.69 6.49 -8.56
N ALA A 340 -16.84 6.05 -9.81
CA ALA A 340 -17.84 6.53 -10.75
C ALA A 340 -19.06 5.61 -10.77
N SER A 341 -20.24 6.16 -10.51
CA SER A 341 -21.50 5.42 -10.46
C SER A 341 -22.29 5.45 -11.78
N HIS A 342 -21.99 6.37 -12.71
CA HIS A 342 -22.76 6.58 -13.95
C HIS A 342 -22.12 5.99 -15.20
N TRP A 343 -21.01 5.28 -15.08
CA TRP A 343 -20.51 4.45 -16.17
C TRP A 343 -21.56 3.41 -16.57
N VAL A 344 -21.75 3.20 -17.88
CA VAL A 344 -22.67 2.19 -18.40
C VAL A 344 -21.86 0.96 -18.76
N ILE A 345 -22.19 -0.16 -18.12
CA ILE A 345 -21.53 -1.44 -18.35
C ILE A 345 -21.77 -1.85 -19.82
N PRO A 346 -20.72 -2.20 -20.58
CA PRO A 346 -20.86 -2.61 -21.97
C PRO A 346 -21.88 -3.75 -22.12
N ASN A 347 -22.66 -3.70 -23.20
CA ASN A 347 -23.59 -4.77 -23.52
C ASN A 347 -22.87 -5.92 -24.24
N ALA A 348 -21.89 -6.52 -23.57
CA ALA A 348 -21.09 -7.64 -24.07
C ALA A 348 -21.21 -8.86 -23.13
N ALA A 349 -20.77 -10.03 -23.60
CA ALA A 349 -21.09 -11.32 -22.98
C ALA A 349 -20.41 -11.49 -21.60
N GLU A 350 -19.17 -11.03 -21.49
CA GLU A 350 -18.33 -11.07 -20.28
C GLU A 350 -18.97 -10.32 -19.10
N TRP A 351 -19.81 -9.32 -19.37
CA TRP A 351 -20.50 -8.54 -18.34
C TRP A 351 -21.75 -9.23 -17.76
N GLY A 352 -22.07 -10.43 -18.27
CA GLY A 352 -23.05 -11.34 -17.68
C GLY A 352 -24.40 -10.69 -17.38
N LEU A 353 -24.82 -10.76 -16.12
CA LEU A 353 -26.13 -10.33 -15.63
C LEU A 353 -26.29 -8.82 -15.52
N VAL A 354 -25.19 -8.07 -15.56
CA VAL A 354 -25.18 -6.60 -15.35
C VAL A 354 -24.84 -5.83 -16.62
N ARG A 355 -24.67 -6.51 -17.76
CA ARG A 355 -24.43 -5.89 -19.06
C ARG A 355 -25.52 -4.85 -19.40
N GLY A 356 -25.12 -3.68 -19.88
CA GLY A 356 -26.02 -2.57 -20.19
C GLY A 356 -26.59 -1.81 -18.99
N LEU A 357 -26.31 -2.22 -17.74
CA LEU A 357 -26.76 -1.49 -16.56
C LEU A 357 -25.83 -0.32 -16.26
N ARG A 358 -26.37 0.70 -15.59
CA ARG A 358 -25.57 1.76 -14.98
C ARG A 358 -24.83 1.21 -13.76
N PHE A 359 -23.54 1.48 -13.65
CA PHE A 359 -22.65 0.82 -12.70
C PHE A 359 -23.12 0.92 -11.25
N GLY A 360 -23.54 2.11 -10.78
CA GLY A 360 -24.06 2.32 -9.43
C GLY A 360 -25.35 1.53 -9.10
N THR A 361 -26.12 1.12 -10.13
CA THR A 361 -27.28 0.23 -9.94
C THR A 361 -26.91 -1.25 -9.87
N ALA A 362 -25.73 -1.61 -10.38
CA ALA A 362 -25.14 -2.93 -10.23
C ALA A 362 -24.35 -2.97 -8.91
N LEU A 363 -25.08 -3.10 -7.79
CA LEU A 363 -24.52 -2.97 -6.43
C LEU A 363 -23.28 -3.83 -6.18
N SER A 364 -23.28 -5.09 -6.62
CA SER A 364 -22.13 -6.01 -6.43
C SER A 364 -20.83 -5.47 -7.04
N PRO A 365 -20.73 -5.26 -8.36
CA PRO A 365 -19.49 -4.74 -8.94
C PRO A 365 -19.17 -3.31 -8.50
N TYR A 366 -20.18 -2.46 -8.25
CA TYR A 366 -19.94 -1.10 -7.75
C TYR A 366 -19.28 -1.07 -6.37
N PHE A 367 -19.84 -1.81 -5.42
CA PHE A 367 -19.27 -1.91 -4.07
C PHE A 367 -17.91 -2.60 -4.08
N ARG A 368 -17.71 -3.64 -4.90
CA ARG A 368 -16.39 -4.29 -5.05
C ARG A 368 -15.33 -3.31 -5.56
N THR A 369 -15.65 -2.43 -6.51
CA THR A 369 -14.71 -1.38 -6.96
C THR A 369 -14.37 -0.42 -5.83
N ALA A 370 -15.32 -0.02 -4.98
CA ALA A 370 -15.00 0.81 -3.81
C ALA A 370 -13.99 0.12 -2.87
N VAL A 371 -14.22 -1.16 -2.57
CA VAL A 371 -13.30 -1.98 -1.73
C VAL A 371 -11.93 -2.12 -2.40
N HIS A 372 -11.90 -2.30 -3.71
CA HIS A 372 -10.67 -2.40 -4.50
C HIS A 372 -9.81 -1.12 -4.43
N GLU A 373 -10.42 0.04 -4.69
CA GLU A 373 -9.71 1.31 -4.63
C GLU A 373 -9.25 1.63 -3.19
N ALA A 374 -10.06 1.28 -2.18
CA ALA A 374 -9.63 1.36 -0.78
C ALA A 374 -8.45 0.40 -0.48
N GLY A 375 -8.41 -0.77 -1.13
CA GLY A 375 -7.27 -1.69 -1.06
C GLY A 375 -5.97 -1.07 -1.56
N HIS A 376 -6.01 -0.27 -2.63
CA HIS A 376 -4.86 0.53 -3.06
C HIS A 376 -4.45 1.57 -2.00
N ALA A 377 -5.42 2.26 -1.38
CA ALA A 377 -5.15 3.17 -0.27
C ALA A 377 -4.56 2.43 0.95
N MET A 378 -4.89 1.15 1.15
CA MET A 378 -4.28 0.26 2.15
C MET A 378 -2.91 -0.30 1.74
N GLY A 379 -2.38 0.09 0.58
CA GLY A 379 -1.04 -0.28 0.10
C GLY A 379 -0.96 -1.60 -0.67
N LEU A 380 -2.08 -2.14 -1.16
CA LEU A 380 -2.12 -3.37 -1.96
C LEU A 380 -2.00 -3.10 -3.46
N TYR A 381 -1.28 -3.98 -4.17
CA TYR A 381 -1.23 -3.99 -5.63
C TYR A 381 -2.31 -4.90 -6.22
N HIS A 382 -2.47 -4.85 -7.54
CA HIS A 382 -3.22 -5.87 -8.24
C HIS A 382 -2.59 -7.24 -8.07
N ASN A 383 -3.45 -8.24 -7.96
CA ASN A 383 -3.08 -9.63 -8.17
C ASN A 383 -3.97 -10.20 -9.28
N THR A 384 -3.47 -11.19 -10.01
CA THR A 384 -4.23 -11.95 -11.00
C THR A 384 -4.55 -13.37 -10.51
N ALA A 385 -4.37 -13.64 -9.22
CA ALA A 385 -4.40 -14.98 -8.65
C ALA A 385 -5.82 -15.53 -8.44
N ASP A 386 -6.81 -14.66 -8.22
CA ASP A 386 -8.21 -15.04 -8.01
C ASP A 386 -9.21 -13.97 -8.49
N ASN A 387 -10.52 -14.19 -8.31
CA ASN A 387 -11.57 -13.20 -8.60
C ASN A 387 -11.88 -12.30 -7.38
N GLY A 388 -10.90 -12.10 -6.50
CA GLY A 388 -11.02 -11.35 -5.25
C GLY A 388 -10.97 -9.83 -5.42
N PHE A 389 -10.88 -9.12 -4.30
CA PHE A 389 -10.95 -7.66 -4.28
C PHE A 389 -9.84 -6.96 -5.07
N MET A 390 -8.63 -7.52 -5.16
CA MET A 390 -7.50 -6.85 -5.81
C MET A 390 -7.29 -7.23 -7.28
N ASN A 391 -8.10 -8.12 -7.87
CA ASN A 391 -8.07 -8.38 -9.31
C ASN A 391 -9.00 -7.44 -10.06
N THR A 392 -8.58 -6.88 -11.20
CA THR A 392 -9.37 -5.88 -11.95
C THR A 392 -10.76 -6.37 -12.36
N THR A 393 -11.73 -5.46 -12.35
CA THR A 393 -13.13 -5.74 -12.74
C THR A 393 -13.23 -6.36 -14.14
N ASN A 394 -12.42 -5.91 -15.10
CA ASN A 394 -12.42 -6.46 -16.47
C ASN A 394 -11.96 -7.93 -16.49
N VAL A 395 -10.88 -8.28 -15.79
CA VAL A 395 -10.39 -9.67 -15.73
C VAL A 395 -11.42 -10.58 -15.06
N ILE A 396 -12.09 -10.12 -14.00
CA ILE A 396 -13.16 -10.90 -13.35
C ILE A 396 -14.34 -11.09 -14.32
N ALA A 397 -14.75 -10.06 -15.06
CA ALA A 397 -15.79 -10.18 -16.08
C ALA A 397 -15.40 -11.18 -17.17
N ASP A 398 -14.18 -11.09 -17.71
CA ASP A 398 -13.65 -12.00 -18.74
C ASP A 398 -13.60 -13.45 -18.24
N ASN A 399 -13.23 -13.68 -16.98
CA ASN A 399 -13.22 -15.00 -16.36
C ASN A 399 -14.61 -15.67 -16.33
N SER A 400 -15.70 -14.92 -16.51
CA SER A 400 -17.06 -15.47 -16.64
C SER A 400 -17.30 -16.17 -17.98
N LEU A 401 -16.46 -15.93 -18.98
CA LEU A 401 -16.52 -16.62 -20.28
C LEU A 401 -15.92 -18.03 -20.24
N THR A 402 -15.13 -18.35 -19.21
CA THR A 402 -14.51 -19.67 -19.05
C THR A 402 -15.59 -20.74 -18.82
N PRO A 403 -15.56 -21.87 -19.56
CA PRO A 403 -16.57 -22.93 -19.41
C PRO A 403 -16.69 -23.43 -17.96
N GLY A 404 -17.90 -23.36 -17.40
CA GLY A 404 -18.19 -23.79 -16.02
C GLY A 404 -18.05 -22.68 -14.96
N SER A 405 -17.54 -21.50 -15.32
CA SER A 405 -17.53 -20.33 -14.41
C SER A 405 -18.95 -19.76 -14.21
N PRO A 406 -19.27 -19.24 -13.00
CA PRO A 406 -20.47 -18.43 -12.82
C PRO A 406 -20.45 -17.17 -13.70
N ALA A 407 -21.62 -16.70 -14.12
CA ALA A 407 -21.75 -15.44 -14.84
C ALA A 407 -21.36 -14.25 -13.95
N PHE A 408 -20.77 -13.20 -14.54
CA PHE A 408 -20.54 -11.94 -13.82
C PHE A 408 -21.88 -11.29 -13.40
N PRO A 409 -22.01 -10.73 -12.19
CA PRO A 409 -21.01 -10.56 -11.12
C PRO A 409 -20.99 -11.69 -10.08
N ASN A 410 -21.65 -12.84 -10.33
CA ASN A 410 -21.73 -13.94 -9.37
C ASN A 410 -20.42 -14.72 -9.22
N ASN A 411 -19.44 -14.50 -10.10
CA ASN A 411 -18.09 -15.04 -9.99
C ASN A 411 -17.13 -14.16 -9.17
N ILE A 412 -17.60 -13.03 -8.63
CA ILE A 412 -16.82 -12.20 -7.70
C ILE A 412 -16.60 -12.99 -6.40
N GLN A 413 -15.34 -13.08 -5.98
CA GLN A 413 -14.97 -13.61 -4.67
C GLN A 413 -14.93 -12.47 -3.66
N TRP A 414 -15.77 -12.55 -2.62
CA TRP A 414 -15.90 -11.52 -1.58
C TRP A 414 -14.82 -11.65 -0.50
N SER A 415 -13.56 -11.71 -0.90
CA SER A 415 -12.41 -11.72 0.00
C SER A 415 -11.17 -11.12 -0.67
N TYR A 416 -10.21 -10.70 0.16
CA TYR A 416 -8.84 -10.53 -0.31
C TYR A 416 -8.21 -11.89 -0.61
N ASN A 417 -7.25 -11.91 -1.54
CA ASN A 417 -6.37 -13.07 -1.72
C ASN A 417 -5.60 -13.35 -0.42
N ALA A 418 -5.18 -14.60 -0.20
CA ALA A 418 -4.50 -15.00 1.03
C ALA A 418 -3.25 -14.17 1.35
N GLU A 419 -2.42 -13.85 0.34
CA GLU A 419 -1.23 -13.02 0.56
C GLU A 419 -1.59 -11.55 0.83
N ASP A 420 -2.61 -11.00 0.16
CA ASP A 420 -3.10 -9.64 0.43
C ASP A 420 -3.70 -9.51 1.83
N ALA A 421 -4.51 -10.49 2.24
CA ALA A 421 -5.06 -10.55 3.59
C ALA A 421 -3.94 -10.61 4.63
N LYS A 422 -2.93 -11.46 4.42
CA LYS A 422 -1.75 -11.55 5.28
C LYS A 422 -1.00 -10.22 5.35
N ARG A 423 -0.84 -9.50 4.22
CA ARG A 423 -0.22 -8.17 4.19
C ARG A 423 -1.00 -7.17 5.04
N LEU A 424 -2.32 -7.09 4.87
CA LEU A 424 -3.18 -6.21 5.68
C LEU A 424 -3.15 -6.57 7.18
N ARG A 425 -3.05 -7.85 7.52
CA ARG A 425 -2.97 -8.32 8.92
C ARG A 425 -1.61 -8.04 9.55
N HIS A 426 -0.53 -8.25 8.80
CA HIS A 426 0.81 -8.40 9.39
C HIS A 426 1.87 -7.42 8.92
N MET A 427 1.69 -6.68 7.83
CA MET A 427 2.66 -5.63 7.46
C MET A 427 2.76 -4.55 8.54
N PRO A 428 3.90 -3.84 8.63
CA PRO A 428 4.05 -2.72 9.54
C PRO A 428 2.95 -1.67 9.33
N ASP A 429 2.54 -1.01 10.41
CA ASP A 429 1.48 0.00 10.41
C ASP A 429 1.71 1.05 9.33
N ILE A 430 2.95 1.50 9.16
CA ILE A 430 3.31 2.53 8.19
C ILE A 430 3.07 2.11 6.74
N TYR A 431 2.98 0.81 6.40
CA TYR A 431 2.66 0.38 5.04
C TYR A 431 1.16 0.39 4.76
N VAL A 432 0.35 0.04 5.75
CA VAL A 432 -1.08 -0.18 5.55
C VAL A 432 -1.89 1.08 5.84
N ARG A 433 -1.53 1.86 6.86
CA ARG A 433 -2.31 3.02 7.32
C ARG A 433 -2.28 4.19 6.33
N PRO A 434 -3.31 5.06 6.30
CA PRO A 434 -3.27 6.29 5.52
C PRO A 434 -2.15 7.21 6.05
N GLY A 435 -1.51 7.92 5.14
CA GLY A 435 -0.42 8.84 5.46
C GLY A 435 0.90 8.19 5.88
N GLY A 436 1.04 6.88 5.67
CA GLY A 436 2.26 6.13 5.96
C GLY A 436 3.30 6.20 4.83
N ALA A 437 3.92 5.06 4.51
CA ALA A 437 4.76 4.90 3.33
C ALA A 437 3.95 5.17 2.06
N PRO A 438 4.55 5.75 1.02
CA PRO A 438 3.88 5.91 -0.27
C PRO A 438 3.44 4.58 -0.86
N PHE A 439 2.42 4.64 -1.71
CA PHE A 439 2.12 3.53 -2.60
C PHE A 439 3.35 3.18 -3.47
N GLY A 440 3.46 1.98 -4.02
CA GLY A 440 4.61 1.65 -4.86
C GLY A 440 5.91 1.42 -4.08
N THR A 441 5.89 1.47 -2.74
CA THR A 441 7.04 1.05 -1.92
C THR A 441 7.18 -0.47 -2.02
N SER A 442 8.33 -0.98 -2.49
CA SER A 442 8.56 -2.43 -2.68
C SER A 442 8.39 -3.19 -1.36
N TYR A 443 7.76 -4.36 -1.47
CA TYR A 443 7.61 -5.30 -0.36
C TYR A 443 8.92 -6.00 -0.01
N ALA A 444 9.85 -6.16 -0.96
CA ALA A 444 11.09 -6.93 -0.78
C ALA A 444 12.01 -6.41 0.34
N SER A 445 11.92 -5.12 0.67
CA SER A 445 12.68 -4.51 1.78
C SER A 445 11.94 -4.52 3.12
N THR A 446 10.70 -5.01 3.15
CA THR A 446 9.82 -4.99 4.32
C THR A 446 10.08 -6.24 5.16
N PRO A 447 10.18 -6.13 6.50
CA PRO A 447 10.42 -7.27 7.37
C PRO A 447 9.18 -8.19 7.57
N ILE A 448 8.44 -8.50 6.51
CA ILE A 448 7.37 -9.50 6.52
C ILE A 448 7.90 -10.88 6.09
N SER A 449 7.12 -11.95 6.30
CA SER A 449 7.52 -13.32 5.97
C SER A 449 7.93 -13.48 4.49
N PRO A 450 8.96 -14.29 4.19
CA PRO A 450 9.72 -14.28 2.92
C PRO A 450 9.04 -14.95 1.72
N THR A 451 7.70 -14.88 1.58
CA THR A 451 6.99 -15.41 0.40
C THR A 451 6.90 -14.40 -0.75
N ASP A 452 7.28 -13.15 -0.53
CA ASP A 452 7.37 -12.11 -1.57
C ASP A 452 8.68 -12.28 -2.37
N LEU A 453 8.69 -13.23 -3.31
CA LEU A 453 9.81 -13.41 -4.25
C LEU A 453 9.59 -12.51 -5.48
N GLU A 454 10.54 -11.62 -5.75
CA GLU A 454 10.63 -10.94 -7.04
C GLU A 454 11.37 -11.85 -8.04
N ILE A 455 10.87 -11.99 -9.27
CA ILE A 455 11.57 -12.69 -10.35
C ILE A 455 11.94 -11.69 -11.45
N ASP A 456 13.24 -11.66 -11.77
CA ASP A 456 13.74 -10.96 -12.96
C ASP A 456 13.27 -11.70 -14.23
N MET A 457 12.54 -11.00 -15.09
CA MET A 457 11.94 -11.58 -16.29
C MET A 457 12.94 -11.64 -17.45
N LYS A 458 13.70 -12.75 -17.50
CA LYS A 458 14.61 -13.02 -18.63
C LYS A 458 13.85 -13.02 -19.96
N GLY A 459 14.34 -12.25 -20.93
CA GLY A 459 13.77 -12.18 -22.29
C GLY A 459 12.97 -10.92 -22.59
N LEU A 460 12.67 -10.10 -21.58
CA LEU A 460 12.18 -8.74 -21.76
C LEU A 460 13.33 -7.73 -21.56
N SER A 461 13.35 -6.68 -22.38
CA SER A 461 14.29 -5.56 -22.23
C SER A 461 13.54 -4.25 -22.07
N LEU A 462 13.89 -3.47 -21.04
CA LEU A 462 13.39 -2.11 -20.86
C LEU A 462 14.47 -1.10 -21.24
N ASN A 463 14.18 -0.27 -22.24
CA ASN A 463 15.02 0.83 -22.65
C ASN A 463 14.41 2.15 -22.17
N ALA A 464 15.20 2.96 -21.48
CA ALA A 464 14.86 4.34 -21.15
C ALA A 464 15.71 5.28 -22.01
N THR A 465 15.11 6.28 -22.63
CA THR A 465 15.84 7.23 -23.49
C THR A 465 15.39 8.66 -23.21
N PRO A 466 16.29 9.60 -22.88
CA PRO A 466 15.93 10.99 -22.69
C PRO A 466 15.44 11.60 -24.01
N LEU A 467 14.39 12.42 -23.92
CA LEU A 467 13.94 13.23 -25.06
C LEU A 467 15.00 14.27 -25.46
N ILE A 468 15.70 14.81 -24.46
CA ILE A 468 16.84 15.72 -24.61
C ILE A 468 17.91 15.29 -23.61
N GLU A 469 19.11 14.97 -24.11
CA GLU A 469 20.23 14.48 -23.29
C GLU A 469 20.83 15.54 -22.37
N THR A 470 20.59 16.82 -22.65
CA THR A 470 21.10 17.96 -21.88
C THR A 470 19.98 18.96 -21.60
N VAL A 471 19.66 19.19 -20.33
CA VAL A 471 18.57 20.07 -19.89
C VAL A 471 19.08 21.19 -18.97
N PRO A 472 18.45 22.37 -18.97
CA PRO A 472 18.80 23.44 -18.03
C PRO A 472 18.37 23.12 -16.59
N LEU A 473 19.12 23.65 -15.61
CA LEU A 473 18.77 23.54 -14.19
C LEU A 473 17.33 23.99 -13.93
N GLY A 474 16.52 23.15 -13.29
CA GLY A 474 15.11 23.45 -13.03
C GLY A 474 14.14 23.05 -14.15
N ALA A 475 14.61 22.55 -15.30
CA ALA A 475 13.73 21.91 -16.28
C ALA A 475 13.38 20.46 -15.86
N PRO A 476 12.16 19.98 -16.14
CA PRO A 476 11.83 18.57 -16.03
C PRO A 476 12.58 17.74 -17.08
N VAL A 477 12.96 16.53 -16.71
CA VAL A 477 13.55 15.53 -17.61
C VAL A 477 12.44 14.65 -18.18
N ARG A 478 12.41 14.50 -19.50
CA ARG A 478 11.41 13.67 -20.20
C ARG A 478 12.08 12.44 -20.76
N LEU A 479 11.51 11.27 -20.51
CA LEU A 479 12.01 9.99 -21.01
C LEU A 479 10.97 9.31 -21.89
N THR A 480 11.45 8.57 -22.88
CA THR A 480 10.67 7.54 -23.58
C THR A 480 11.07 6.19 -23.03
N LEU A 481 10.08 5.37 -22.67
CA LEU A 481 10.25 4.01 -22.20
C LEU A 481 9.81 3.05 -23.31
N GLU A 482 10.61 2.03 -23.58
CA GLU A 482 10.28 0.93 -24.49
C GLU A 482 10.51 -0.41 -23.80
N LEU A 483 9.45 -1.19 -23.60
CA LEU A 483 9.52 -2.59 -23.18
C LEU A 483 9.39 -3.47 -24.41
N ALA A 484 10.36 -4.34 -24.67
CA ALA A 484 10.39 -5.19 -25.85
C ALA A 484 10.58 -6.67 -25.49
N ASN A 485 9.85 -7.54 -26.18
CA ASN A 485 10.09 -8.98 -26.13
C ASN A 485 11.24 -9.34 -27.08
N THR A 486 12.36 -9.77 -26.49
CA THR A 486 13.58 -10.13 -27.21
C THR A 486 13.66 -11.63 -27.56
N THR A 487 12.67 -12.41 -27.14
CA THR A 487 12.62 -13.85 -27.36
C THR A 487 11.85 -14.23 -28.62
N THR A 488 11.78 -15.53 -28.91
CA THR A 488 11.01 -16.13 -30.01
C THR A 488 9.61 -16.57 -29.58
N GLU A 489 9.26 -16.47 -28.30
CA GLU A 489 7.97 -16.90 -27.74
C GLU A 489 7.21 -15.69 -27.15
N PRO A 490 5.87 -15.70 -27.12
CA PRO A 490 5.11 -14.67 -26.42
C PRO A 490 5.39 -14.68 -24.91
N ILE A 491 5.53 -13.51 -24.30
CA ILE A 491 5.76 -13.34 -22.86
C ILE A 491 4.66 -12.46 -22.24
N PRO A 492 4.07 -12.83 -21.09
CA PRO A 492 3.17 -11.95 -20.35
C PRO A 492 3.87 -10.66 -19.93
N ALA A 493 3.33 -9.52 -20.36
CA ALA A 493 3.85 -8.19 -20.04
C ALA A 493 2.70 -7.16 -19.88
N PRO A 494 2.93 -6.03 -19.21
CA PRO A 494 1.94 -4.96 -19.11
C PRO A 494 1.51 -4.44 -20.48
N THR A 495 0.22 -4.12 -20.67
CA THR A 495 -0.25 -3.50 -21.93
C THR A 495 0.13 -2.03 -22.08
N THR A 496 0.60 -1.39 -21.01
CA THR A 496 1.03 0.01 -20.98
C THR A 496 2.25 0.20 -20.09
N LEU A 497 3.01 1.27 -20.35
CA LEU A 497 4.04 1.78 -19.45
C LEU A 497 3.67 3.15 -18.88
N SER A 498 2.37 3.46 -18.79
CA SER A 498 1.92 4.67 -18.14
C SER A 498 2.25 4.63 -16.66
N MET A 499 2.81 5.72 -16.13
CA MET A 499 2.95 5.87 -14.68
C MET A 499 1.59 5.66 -14.00
N LYS A 500 0.48 6.12 -14.59
CA LYS A 500 -0.86 5.94 -14.03
C LYS A 500 -1.27 4.47 -13.80
N SER A 501 -0.59 3.49 -14.41
CA SER A 501 -0.82 2.06 -14.13
C SER A 501 -0.25 1.59 -12.78
N GLY A 502 0.59 2.38 -12.10
CA GLY A 502 1.28 1.95 -10.88
C GLY A 502 2.49 1.03 -11.11
N LEU A 503 2.72 0.57 -12.35
CA LEU A 503 3.75 -0.42 -12.67
C LEU A 503 5.14 0.19 -12.84
N VAL A 504 5.25 1.48 -13.14
CA VAL A 504 6.51 2.16 -13.45
C VAL A 504 6.99 2.99 -12.26
N ARG A 505 8.21 2.72 -11.79
CA ARG A 505 8.90 3.47 -10.73
C ARG A 505 10.39 3.58 -11.04
N GLY A 506 11.16 4.27 -10.20
CA GLY A 506 12.60 4.30 -10.38
C GLY A 506 13.33 5.24 -9.45
N LYS A 507 14.61 5.45 -9.75
CA LYS A 507 15.52 6.29 -8.99
C LYS A 507 16.47 7.09 -9.88
N VAL A 508 16.90 8.22 -9.35
CA VAL A 508 17.86 9.14 -9.94
C VAL A 508 19.04 9.22 -9.00
N ILE A 509 20.24 9.04 -9.55
CA ILE A 509 21.52 9.14 -8.85
C ILE A 509 22.16 10.44 -9.33
N ASP A 510 22.42 11.35 -8.38
CA ASP A 510 23.02 12.65 -8.68
C ASP A 510 24.55 12.59 -8.84
N PRO A 511 25.21 13.66 -9.31
CA PRO A 511 26.66 13.69 -9.51
C PRO A 511 27.47 13.46 -8.22
N ALA A 512 26.88 13.68 -7.05
CA ALA A 512 27.48 13.44 -5.74
C ALA A 512 27.17 12.02 -5.20
N GLY A 513 26.42 11.21 -5.96
CA GLY A 513 26.02 9.86 -5.59
C GLY A 513 24.77 9.77 -4.71
N ALA A 514 24.07 10.88 -4.45
CA ALA A 514 22.83 10.83 -3.68
C ALA A 514 21.68 10.26 -4.53
N VAL A 515 20.86 9.43 -3.90
CA VAL A 515 19.76 8.72 -4.56
C VAL A 515 18.41 9.36 -4.23
N ARG A 516 17.59 9.61 -5.25
CA ARG A 516 16.24 10.15 -5.14
C ARG A 516 15.28 9.28 -5.95
N THR A 517 14.10 8.96 -5.43
CA THR A 517 13.17 8.01 -6.06
C THR A 517 11.99 8.74 -6.70
N PHE A 518 11.47 8.22 -7.80
CA PHE A 518 10.24 8.70 -8.44
C PHE A 518 9.24 7.54 -8.62
N SER A 519 7.96 7.86 -8.55
CA SER A 519 6.85 6.89 -8.61
C SER A 519 5.53 7.61 -8.99
N PRO A 520 4.46 6.89 -9.38
CA PRO A 520 3.28 7.51 -10.01
C PRO A 520 2.30 8.22 -9.08
N ILE A 521 2.13 9.55 -9.18
CA ILE A 521 1.27 10.30 -8.23
C ILE A 521 -0.22 9.88 -8.23
N ILE A 522 -0.75 9.47 -9.39
CA ILE A 522 -2.15 9.09 -9.59
C ILE A 522 -2.19 7.65 -10.10
N LEU A 523 -3.13 6.86 -9.60
CA LEU A 523 -3.31 5.47 -10.00
C LEU A 523 -4.67 5.23 -10.65
N CYS A 524 -4.63 4.96 -11.95
CA CYS A 524 -5.75 4.60 -12.81
C CYS A 524 -5.61 3.10 -13.16
N VAL A 525 -5.79 2.23 -12.18
CA VAL A 525 -5.31 0.85 -12.29
C VAL A 525 -6.32 -0.08 -12.99
N GLU A 526 -7.61 0.23 -12.97
CA GLU A 526 -8.67 -0.66 -13.51
C GLU A 526 -8.64 -0.92 -15.04
N ASP A 527 -7.80 -0.22 -15.82
CA ASP A 527 -7.85 -0.22 -17.29
C ASP A 527 -6.65 -0.88 -18.02
N HIS A 528 -5.73 -1.55 -17.31
CA HIS A 528 -4.47 -2.01 -17.95
C HIS A 528 -4.06 -3.44 -17.57
N PRO A 529 -4.62 -4.46 -18.25
CA PRO A 529 -4.27 -5.85 -17.98
C PRO A 529 -2.84 -6.19 -18.43
N VAL A 530 -2.30 -7.29 -17.89
CA VAL A 530 -1.17 -8.02 -18.47
C VAL A 530 -1.67 -8.76 -19.70
N ALA A 531 -0.94 -8.67 -20.81
CA ALA A 531 -1.26 -9.38 -22.05
C ALA A 531 0.00 -10.08 -22.59
N LEU A 532 -0.19 -10.99 -23.54
CA LEU A 532 0.93 -11.63 -24.23
C LEU A 532 1.56 -10.64 -25.20
N LEU A 533 2.82 -10.27 -24.94
CA LEU A 533 3.66 -9.50 -25.85
C LEU A 533 4.32 -10.47 -26.83
N ASN A 534 3.97 -10.38 -28.11
CA ASN A 534 4.47 -11.31 -29.13
C ASN A 534 5.98 -11.14 -29.37
N PRO A 535 6.64 -12.12 -30.01
CA PRO A 535 8.06 -12.00 -30.36
C PRO A 535 8.35 -10.73 -31.14
N LYS A 536 9.34 -9.94 -30.68
CA LYS A 536 9.76 -8.64 -31.24
C LYS A 536 8.73 -7.50 -31.14
N GLU A 537 7.59 -7.74 -30.50
CA GLU A 537 6.62 -6.71 -30.18
C GLU A 537 7.15 -5.79 -29.08
N ARG A 538 6.66 -4.55 -29.06
CA ARG A 538 7.14 -3.49 -28.17
C ARG A 538 6.00 -2.60 -27.70
N ILE A 539 6.07 -2.21 -26.43
CA ILE A 539 5.19 -1.22 -25.82
C ILE A 539 5.99 0.04 -25.54
N ARG A 540 5.42 1.20 -25.85
CA ARG A 540 6.07 2.50 -25.65
C ARG A 540 5.23 3.42 -24.80
N HIS A 541 5.89 4.20 -23.94
CA HIS A 541 5.27 5.33 -23.27
C HIS A 541 6.29 6.42 -22.98
N SER A 542 5.84 7.55 -22.45
CA SER A 542 6.74 8.62 -22.03
C SER A 542 6.45 9.05 -20.60
N VAL A 543 7.49 9.44 -19.87
CA VAL A 543 7.40 9.91 -18.48
C VAL A 543 8.09 11.26 -18.36
N THR A 544 7.53 12.14 -17.52
CA THR A 544 8.12 13.44 -17.18
C THR A 544 8.52 13.44 -15.72
N LEU A 545 9.80 13.58 -15.46
CA LEU A 545 10.44 13.51 -14.17
C LEU A 545 10.84 14.91 -13.71
N LEU A 546 10.39 15.31 -12.53
CA LEU A 546 10.70 16.62 -11.96
C LEU A 546 11.10 16.51 -10.49
N ARG A 547 10.26 15.82 -9.71
CA ARG A 547 10.37 15.73 -8.26
C ARG A 547 10.01 14.32 -7.82
N GLY A 548 10.69 13.86 -6.78
CA GLY A 548 10.40 12.65 -6.06
C GLY A 548 10.02 12.98 -4.63
N ALA A 549 9.80 11.96 -3.82
CA ALA A 549 9.48 12.20 -2.42
C ALA A 549 10.60 12.96 -1.69
N GLN A 550 11.86 12.71 -2.03
CA GLN A 550 13.04 13.35 -1.43
C GLN A 550 13.26 14.79 -1.90
N GLY A 551 12.34 15.37 -2.67
CA GLY A 551 12.46 16.70 -3.28
C GLY A 551 12.78 16.63 -4.77
N ALA A 552 13.32 17.73 -5.33
CA ALA A 552 13.63 17.79 -6.75
C ALA A 552 14.61 16.68 -7.16
N LEU A 553 14.34 16.01 -8.29
CA LEU A 553 15.17 14.90 -8.77
C LEU A 553 16.51 15.39 -9.32
N PHE A 554 16.53 16.61 -9.86
CA PHE A 554 17.68 17.23 -10.53
C PHE A 554 18.05 18.57 -9.87
N PRO A 555 18.47 18.60 -8.60
CA PRO A 555 18.62 19.83 -7.83
C PRO A 555 19.88 20.64 -8.14
N MET A 556 20.85 20.07 -8.89
CA MET A 556 22.12 20.72 -9.17
C MET A 556 22.62 20.38 -10.59
N PRO A 557 23.59 21.13 -11.12
CA PRO A 557 24.22 20.81 -12.41
C PRO A 557 25.10 19.56 -12.33
N GLY A 558 25.20 18.83 -13.44
CA GLY A 558 26.08 17.67 -13.61
C GLY A 558 25.40 16.49 -14.32
N ALA A 559 26.12 15.37 -14.40
CA ALA A 559 25.63 14.13 -15.01
C ALA A 559 24.82 13.31 -13.99
N TYR A 560 23.60 12.94 -14.37
CA TYR A 560 22.70 12.12 -13.58
C TYR A 560 22.48 10.78 -14.26
N ARG A 561 22.45 9.71 -13.46
CA ARG A 561 22.00 8.38 -13.90
C ARG A 561 20.57 8.16 -13.45
N ILE A 562 19.72 7.72 -14.36
CA ILE A 562 18.30 7.42 -14.11
C ILE A 562 18.11 5.93 -14.32
N ILE A 563 17.56 5.25 -13.31
CA ILE A 563 17.18 3.85 -13.35
C ILE A 563 15.66 3.79 -13.28
N VAL A 564 15.04 3.12 -14.24
CA VAL A 564 13.60 2.92 -14.37
C VAL A 564 13.30 1.44 -14.20
N GLU A 565 12.29 1.11 -13.42
CA GLU A 565 11.86 -0.26 -13.15
C GLU A 565 10.37 -0.39 -13.49
N VAL A 566 10.01 -1.51 -14.12
CA VAL A 566 8.63 -1.88 -14.42
C VAL A 566 8.32 -3.17 -13.66
N HIS A 567 7.30 -3.12 -12.81
CA HIS A 567 6.89 -4.20 -11.91
C HIS A 567 5.44 -4.60 -12.20
N TRP A 568 5.14 -5.90 -12.29
CA TRP A 568 3.76 -6.39 -12.47
C TRP A 568 3.58 -7.80 -11.91
N ASP A 569 2.34 -8.17 -11.60
CA ASP A 569 2.03 -9.55 -11.20
C ASP A 569 2.01 -10.48 -12.43
N SER A 570 2.74 -11.59 -12.34
CA SER A 570 2.77 -12.65 -13.33
C SER A 570 2.46 -13.99 -12.68
N GLY A 571 1.18 -14.26 -12.41
CA GLY A 571 0.72 -15.52 -11.82
C GLY A 571 0.98 -15.62 -10.32
N GLY A 572 0.79 -14.52 -9.58
CA GLY A 572 1.01 -14.46 -8.13
C GLY A 572 2.47 -14.17 -7.72
N ILE A 573 3.33 -13.81 -8.69
CA ILE A 573 4.73 -13.48 -8.47
C ILE A 573 5.02 -12.10 -9.09
N GLU A 574 5.71 -11.22 -8.34
CA GLU A 574 6.12 -9.90 -8.85
C GLU A 574 7.26 -10.07 -9.86
N ALA A 575 6.96 -9.78 -11.12
CA ALA A 575 7.91 -9.71 -12.21
C ALA A 575 8.53 -8.30 -12.27
N VAL A 576 9.84 -8.21 -12.49
CA VAL A 576 10.56 -6.94 -12.64
C VAL A 576 11.40 -6.91 -13.92
N VAL A 577 11.45 -5.74 -14.57
CA VAL A 577 12.43 -5.42 -15.61
C VAL A 577 12.99 -4.03 -15.35
N THR A 578 14.31 -3.87 -15.49
CA THR A 578 15.03 -2.62 -15.24
C THR A 578 15.64 -2.07 -16.52
N GLY A 579 15.59 -0.75 -16.68
CA GLY A 579 16.25 0.01 -17.74
C GLY A 579 16.96 1.22 -17.16
N GLU A 580 17.94 1.75 -17.88
CA GLU A 580 18.73 2.88 -17.39
C GLU A 580 19.13 3.84 -18.50
N THR A 581 19.40 5.08 -18.11
CA THR A 581 19.89 6.13 -19.00
C THR A 581 20.57 7.25 -18.23
N ASP A 582 21.26 8.13 -18.95
CA ASP A 582 21.96 9.28 -18.37
C ASP A 582 21.42 10.59 -18.95
N VAL A 583 21.49 11.66 -18.15
CA VAL A 583 21.14 13.03 -18.58
C VAL A 583 22.10 14.03 -17.97
N MET A 584 22.44 15.07 -18.72
CA MET A 584 23.25 16.19 -18.26
C MET A 584 22.35 17.36 -17.84
N VAL A 585 22.55 17.90 -16.64
CA VAL A 585 21.91 19.13 -16.17
C VAL A 585 22.92 20.27 -16.25
N THR A 586 22.62 21.33 -16.99
CA THR A 586 23.52 22.48 -17.15
C THR A 586 23.34 23.50 -16.03
N PRO A 587 24.39 24.28 -15.69
CA PRO A 587 24.25 25.38 -14.75
C PRO A 587 23.28 26.46 -15.23
N ALA A 588 22.76 27.25 -14.29
CA ALA A 588 22.02 28.45 -14.63
C ALA A 588 22.90 29.39 -15.46
N VAL A 589 22.31 30.00 -16.50
CA VAL A 589 23.04 30.85 -17.46
C VAL A 589 23.17 32.29 -16.96
N ASP A 590 22.28 32.70 -16.05
CA ASP A 590 22.23 34.00 -15.41
C ASP A 590 21.44 33.92 -14.08
N ASP A 591 21.41 35.03 -13.34
CA ASP A 591 20.69 35.11 -12.06
C ASP A 591 19.18 34.92 -12.21
N ALA A 592 18.59 35.39 -13.31
CA ALA A 592 17.15 35.26 -13.55
C ALA A 592 16.75 33.78 -13.73
N HIS A 593 17.55 33.02 -14.45
CA HIS A 593 17.42 31.57 -14.58
C HIS A 593 17.66 30.90 -13.22
N ALA A 594 18.70 31.28 -12.47
CA ALA A 594 18.96 30.70 -11.16
C ALA A 594 17.78 30.89 -10.18
N GLN A 595 17.16 32.07 -10.15
CA GLN A 595 16.00 32.35 -9.30
C GLN A 595 14.76 31.56 -9.74
N ALA A 596 14.49 31.49 -11.05
CA ALA A 596 13.37 30.70 -11.58
C ALA A 596 13.55 29.21 -11.29
N ALA A 597 14.76 28.69 -11.49
CA ALA A 597 15.10 27.31 -11.17
C ALA A 597 14.94 27.03 -9.66
N LEU A 598 15.44 27.92 -8.79
CA LEU A 598 15.30 27.78 -7.35
C LEU A 598 13.83 27.72 -6.92
N LYS A 599 12.97 28.60 -7.45
CA LYS A 599 11.52 28.61 -7.16
C LYS A 599 10.88 27.27 -7.54
N ILE A 600 11.18 26.75 -8.73
CA ILE A 600 10.70 25.43 -9.17
C ILE A 600 11.17 24.31 -8.24
N LEU A 601 12.48 24.24 -7.98
CA LEU A 601 13.09 23.12 -7.25
C LEU A 601 12.68 23.10 -5.77
N SER A 602 12.42 24.28 -5.19
CA SER A 602 12.01 24.44 -3.79
C SER A 602 10.50 24.28 -3.57
N THR A 603 9.65 24.39 -4.61
CA THR A 603 8.19 24.34 -4.47
C THR A 603 7.65 22.92 -4.68
N PRO A 604 7.12 22.25 -3.64
CA PRO A 604 6.59 20.87 -3.75
C PRO A 604 5.45 20.73 -4.77
N ASP A 605 4.50 21.67 -4.73
CA ASP A 605 3.27 21.68 -5.52
C ASP A 605 3.50 21.76 -7.05
N THR A 606 4.72 22.07 -7.50
CA THR A 606 5.07 22.12 -8.92
C THR A 606 4.84 20.78 -9.61
N LEU A 607 5.20 19.67 -8.96
CA LEU A 607 5.01 18.33 -9.52
C LEU A 607 3.52 17.98 -9.60
N LEU A 608 2.75 18.33 -8.58
CA LEU A 608 1.32 18.09 -8.60
C LEU A 608 0.60 18.92 -9.64
N THR A 609 0.97 20.19 -9.80
CA THR A 609 0.43 21.04 -10.86
C THR A 609 0.76 20.46 -12.24
N LEU A 610 1.95 19.87 -12.39
CA LEU A 610 2.34 19.12 -13.60
C LEU A 610 1.45 17.90 -13.83
N VAL A 611 1.15 17.12 -12.81
CA VAL A 611 0.41 15.85 -12.97
C VAL A 611 -1.11 16.07 -12.99
N LEU A 612 -1.68 16.69 -11.95
CA LEU A 612 -3.11 16.93 -11.75
C LEU A 612 -3.65 18.06 -12.62
N GLY A 613 -2.91 19.17 -12.74
CA GLY A 613 -3.46 20.42 -13.27
C GLY A 613 -4.26 21.19 -12.20
N GLY A 614 -5.39 21.78 -12.60
CA GLY A 614 -6.26 22.55 -11.71
C GLY A 614 -5.74 23.92 -11.29
N ASP A 615 -6.52 24.63 -10.46
CA ASP A 615 -6.20 25.99 -9.99
C ASP A 615 -5.99 26.08 -8.47
N HIS A 616 -6.14 24.97 -7.74
CA HIS A 616 -6.04 24.95 -6.28
C HIS A 616 -4.60 24.96 -5.74
N LEU A 617 -3.62 24.59 -6.57
CA LEU A 617 -2.20 24.49 -6.20
C LEU A 617 -1.45 25.82 -6.46
N VAL A 618 -1.81 26.86 -5.70
CA VAL A 618 -1.38 28.25 -5.93
C VAL A 618 0.14 28.39 -6.04
N ASP A 619 0.89 27.80 -5.11
CA ASP A 619 2.35 27.90 -5.08
C ASP A 619 3.00 27.22 -6.29
N GLY A 620 2.49 26.04 -6.67
CA GLY A 620 2.96 25.29 -7.84
C GLY A 620 2.69 26.04 -9.15
N ILE A 621 1.52 26.68 -9.26
CA ILE A 621 1.17 27.54 -10.40
C ILE A 621 2.10 28.75 -10.46
N GLU A 622 2.34 29.43 -9.35
CA GLU A 622 3.26 30.57 -9.29
C GLU A 622 4.69 30.18 -9.73
N ALA A 623 5.16 29.00 -9.29
CA ALA A 623 6.46 28.48 -9.69
C ALA A 623 6.53 28.22 -11.21
N ILE A 624 5.50 27.59 -11.79
CA ILE A 624 5.39 27.35 -13.24
C ILE A 624 5.33 28.67 -14.02
N GLN A 625 4.57 29.66 -13.55
CA GLN A 625 4.50 30.97 -14.17
C GLN A 625 5.85 31.71 -14.14
N THR A 626 6.60 31.55 -13.05
CA THR A 626 7.97 32.07 -12.95
C THR A 626 8.89 31.42 -14.00
N ALA A 627 8.79 30.11 -14.18
CA ALA A 627 9.54 29.39 -15.22
C ALA A 627 9.12 29.81 -16.65
N ILE A 628 7.84 30.06 -16.90
CA ILE A 628 7.32 30.51 -18.22
C ILE A 628 7.80 31.91 -18.61
N LYS A 629 8.04 32.78 -17.61
CA LYS A 629 8.62 34.12 -17.82
C LYS A 629 10.12 34.06 -18.13
N ASN A 630 10.81 32.98 -17.76
CA ASN A 630 12.23 32.81 -18.03
C ASN A 630 12.45 32.16 -19.42
N PRO A 631 13.22 32.77 -20.34
CA PRO A 631 13.43 32.23 -21.69
C PRO A 631 14.04 30.82 -21.75
N MET A 632 14.89 30.46 -20.78
CA MET A 632 15.53 29.13 -20.73
C MET A 632 14.57 28.04 -20.28
N LEU A 633 13.71 28.34 -19.31
CA LEU A 633 12.77 27.35 -18.75
C LEU A 633 11.44 27.31 -19.48
N ARG A 634 11.01 28.40 -20.12
CA ARG A 634 9.74 28.49 -20.84
C ARG A 634 9.47 27.30 -21.77
N PRO A 635 10.41 26.85 -22.63
CA PRO A 635 10.16 25.72 -23.52
C PRO A 635 9.76 24.43 -22.79
N HIS A 636 10.25 24.22 -21.57
CA HIS A 636 10.02 22.99 -20.82
C HIS A 636 8.73 22.99 -19.99
N TYR A 637 8.17 24.18 -19.70
CA TYR A 637 6.97 24.39 -18.88
C TYR A 637 5.74 24.86 -19.66
N ALA A 638 5.92 25.37 -20.88
CA ALA A 638 4.82 25.89 -21.69
C ALA A 638 3.70 24.86 -21.91
N TYR A 639 4.04 23.59 -22.17
CA TYR A 639 3.03 22.53 -22.28
C TYR A 639 2.29 22.26 -20.96
N ILE A 640 2.99 22.30 -19.83
CA ILE A 640 2.39 22.03 -18.52
C ILE A 640 1.28 23.04 -18.24
N GLU A 641 1.58 24.32 -18.45
CA GLU A 641 0.58 25.38 -18.31
C GLU A 641 -0.48 25.32 -19.40
N ALA A 642 -0.12 25.02 -20.65
CA ALA A 642 -1.07 24.86 -21.74
C ALA A 642 -2.11 23.77 -21.42
N LYS A 643 -1.67 22.64 -20.84
CA LYS A 643 -2.55 21.58 -20.36
C LYS A 643 -3.50 22.10 -19.28
N ARG A 644 -2.97 22.77 -18.25
CA ARG A 644 -3.76 23.30 -17.12
C ARG A 644 -4.86 24.26 -17.57
N VAL A 645 -4.56 25.17 -18.50
CA VAL A 645 -5.55 26.14 -19.01
C VAL A 645 -6.48 25.55 -20.07
N ALA A 646 -6.04 24.52 -20.81
CA ALA A 646 -6.89 23.78 -21.74
C ALA A 646 -7.87 22.85 -21.04
N GLU A 647 -7.60 22.44 -19.80
CA GLU A 647 -8.52 21.66 -18.96
C GLU A 647 -9.47 22.61 -18.22
N ARG A 648 -10.75 22.22 -18.08
CA ARG A 648 -11.70 22.89 -17.18
C ARG A 648 -11.31 22.64 -15.71
N PHE A 649 -11.71 23.54 -14.82
CA PHE A 649 -11.54 23.34 -13.38
C PHE A 649 -12.58 24.14 -12.61
N GLY A 650 -13.49 23.45 -11.90
CA GLY A 650 -14.59 24.10 -11.22
C GLY A 650 -15.41 24.98 -12.17
N LYS A 651 -15.55 26.27 -11.82
CA LYS A 651 -16.27 27.25 -12.66
C LYS A 651 -15.45 27.75 -13.86
N ARG A 652 -14.14 27.48 -13.92
CA ARG A 652 -13.29 27.91 -15.04
C ARG A 652 -13.47 26.96 -16.24
N LYS A 653 -13.92 27.52 -17.36
CA LYS A 653 -13.97 26.81 -18.65
C LYS A 653 -12.57 26.58 -19.21
N ALA A 654 -12.43 25.56 -20.04
CA ALA A 654 -11.26 25.36 -20.88
C ALA A 654 -10.94 26.60 -21.73
N ASN A 655 -9.66 26.94 -21.83
CA ASN A 655 -9.16 28.08 -22.59
C ASN A 655 -8.14 27.63 -23.64
N LEU A 656 -8.66 27.06 -24.74
CA LEU A 656 -7.84 26.61 -25.88
C LEU A 656 -7.04 27.75 -26.54
N LYS A 657 -7.50 29.01 -26.42
CA LYS A 657 -6.77 30.17 -26.94
C LYS A 657 -5.47 30.38 -26.17
N ALA A 658 -5.54 30.45 -24.84
CA ALA A 658 -4.35 30.58 -24.00
C ALA A 658 -3.39 29.39 -24.18
N ALA A 659 -3.93 28.16 -24.28
CA ALA A 659 -3.13 26.98 -24.56
C ALA A 659 -2.41 27.06 -25.91
N ALA A 660 -3.10 27.51 -26.97
CA ALA A 660 -2.52 27.70 -28.29
C ALA A 660 -1.42 28.77 -28.32
N GLU A 661 -1.50 29.81 -27.48
CA GLU A 661 -0.49 30.86 -27.36
C GLU A 661 0.77 30.40 -26.62
N LEU A 662 0.67 29.36 -25.79
CA LEU A 662 1.80 28.78 -25.05
C LEU A 662 2.60 27.78 -25.87
N ILE A 663 1.94 26.96 -26.69
CA ILE A 663 2.61 25.95 -27.52
C ILE A 663 3.21 26.60 -28.77
N ASP A 664 4.50 26.37 -29.01
CA ASP A 664 5.25 26.85 -30.18
C ASP A 664 6.34 25.84 -30.60
N ASP A 665 7.14 26.20 -31.61
CA ASP A 665 8.20 25.33 -32.15
C ASP A 665 9.33 25.06 -31.15
N ALA A 666 9.54 25.93 -30.16
CA ALA A 666 10.51 25.71 -29.10
C ALA A 666 9.99 24.78 -28.00
N THR A 667 8.66 24.72 -27.79
CA THR A 667 8.03 23.97 -26.70
C THR A 667 8.42 22.49 -26.70
N VAL A 668 8.96 22.00 -25.59
CA VAL A 668 9.42 20.62 -25.42
C VAL A 668 8.26 19.73 -24.99
N MET A 669 7.93 18.74 -25.82
CA MET A 669 6.83 17.80 -25.59
C MET A 669 7.23 16.39 -25.97
N THR A 670 6.81 15.41 -25.18
CA THR A 670 6.87 13.98 -25.53
C THR A 670 5.69 13.58 -26.42
N PRO A 671 5.77 12.42 -27.12
CA PRO A 671 4.62 11.86 -27.83
C PRO A 671 3.37 11.68 -26.95
N ALA A 672 3.54 11.28 -25.69
CA ALA A 672 2.43 11.13 -24.74
C ALA A 672 1.76 12.48 -24.41
N GLU A 673 2.55 13.54 -24.24
CA GLU A 673 2.04 14.90 -24.02
C GLU A 673 1.33 15.47 -25.25
N ILE A 674 1.83 15.19 -26.45
CA ILE A 674 1.13 15.55 -27.71
C ILE A 674 -0.20 14.82 -27.80
N LYS A 675 -0.24 13.51 -27.51
CA LYS A 675 -1.48 12.73 -27.49
C LYS A 675 -2.49 13.29 -26.49
N ARG A 676 -2.03 13.68 -25.28
CA ARG A 676 -2.89 14.29 -24.26
C ARG A 676 -3.44 15.65 -24.73
N ALA A 677 -2.58 16.53 -25.26
CA ALA A 677 -3.03 17.82 -25.80
C ALA A 677 -4.07 17.65 -26.92
N ALA A 678 -3.85 16.68 -27.81
CA ALA A 678 -4.78 16.36 -28.89
C ALA A 678 -6.14 15.88 -28.35
N GLY A 679 -6.13 15.04 -27.31
CA GLY A 679 -7.33 14.62 -26.59
C GLY A 679 -8.11 15.79 -25.99
N LEU A 680 -7.41 16.77 -25.39
CA LEU A 680 -8.04 17.98 -24.84
C LEU A 680 -8.69 18.85 -25.93
N VAL A 681 -8.01 19.02 -27.07
CA VAL A 681 -8.59 19.74 -28.22
C VAL A 681 -9.84 19.03 -28.71
N LYS A 682 -9.82 17.70 -28.81
CA LYS A 682 -10.99 16.90 -29.21
C LYS A 682 -12.16 17.08 -28.26
N ALA A 683 -11.91 17.05 -26.95
CA ALA A 683 -12.94 17.14 -25.92
C ALA A 683 -13.56 18.54 -25.81
N GLU A 684 -12.73 19.59 -25.90
CA GLU A 684 -13.14 20.96 -25.56
C GLU A 684 -13.53 21.82 -26.78
N GLY A 685 -13.30 21.33 -28.00
CA GLY A 685 -13.81 21.94 -29.24
C GLY A 685 -12.78 22.11 -30.35
N ALA A 686 -12.49 21.01 -31.05
CA ALA A 686 -11.56 20.94 -32.17
C ALA A 686 -11.91 21.92 -33.31
N ASP A 687 -13.21 22.13 -33.57
CA ASP A 687 -13.68 23.00 -34.64
C ASP A 687 -13.53 24.50 -34.39
N SER A 688 -13.26 24.89 -33.14
CA SER A 688 -13.00 26.28 -32.78
C SER A 688 -11.72 26.80 -33.45
N ALA A 689 -11.66 28.10 -33.77
CA ALA A 689 -10.44 28.70 -34.34
C ALA A 689 -9.17 28.48 -33.46
N PRO A 690 -9.27 28.58 -32.11
CA PRO A 690 -8.17 28.18 -31.24
C PRO A 690 -7.84 26.68 -31.31
N GLY A 691 -8.85 25.80 -31.35
CA GLY A 691 -8.70 24.35 -31.49
C GLY A 691 -7.93 23.96 -32.75
N LYS A 692 -8.32 24.51 -33.91
CA LYS A 692 -7.64 24.29 -35.20
C LYS A 692 -6.19 24.79 -35.19
N THR A 693 -5.94 25.92 -34.52
CA THR A 693 -4.59 26.48 -34.38
C THR A 693 -3.71 25.55 -33.56
N LEU A 694 -4.21 25.06 -32.43
CA LEU A 694 -3.48 24.12 -31.58
C LEU A 694 -3.26 22.77 -32.28
N ALA A 695 -4.29 22.21 -32.93
CA ALA A 695 -4.20 20.98 -33.72
C ALA A 695 -3.08 21.05 -34.77
N LYS A 696 -3.00 22.16 -35.53
CA LYS A 696 -1.93 22.39 -36.52
C LYS A 696 -0.53 22.34 -35.88
N LYS A 697 -0.35 22.96 -34.71
CA LYS A 697 0.93 22.95 -33.97
C LYS A 697 1.28 21.54 -33.48
N LEU A 698 0.30 20.80 -32.95
CA LEU A 698 0.49 19.42 -32.51
C LEU A 698 0.87 18.50 -33.69
N LYS A 699 0.25 18.68 -34.86
CA LYS A 699 0.57 17.92 -36.08
C LYS A 699 2.01 18.13 -36.53
N HIS A 700 2.46 19.38 -36.51
CA HIS A 700 3.83 19.72 -36.82
C HIS A 700 4.82 19.05 -35.84
N LYS A 701 4.56 19.14 -34.53
CA LYS A 701 5.38 18.50 -33.48
C LYS A 701 5.42 16.98 -33.60
N ALA A 702 4.28 16.33 -33.84
CA ALA A 702 4.20 14.88 -34.01
C ALA A 702 5.03 14.40 -35.22
N GLY A 703 5.09 15.22 -36.28
CA GLY A 703 5.96 15.00 -37.44
C GLY A 703 7.44 15.03 -37.08
N ILE A 704 7.90 16.08 -36.39
CA ILE A 704 9.30 16.25 -35.98
C ILE A 704 9.79 15.09 -35.12
N LEU A 705 9.00 14.70 -34.11
CA LEU A 705 9.38 13.64 -33.16
C LEU A 705 9.25 12.23 -33.72
N LYS A 706 8.78 12.07 -34.97
CA LYS A 706 8.39 10.78 -35.54
C LYS A 706 7.49 9.99 -34.59
N ALA A 707 6.46 10.65 -34.05
CA ALA A 707 5.56 10.05 -33.07
C ALA A 707 4.91 8.76 -33.60
N GLY A 708 4.52 7.87 -32.68
CA GLY A 708 3.86 6.60 -33.00
C GLY A 708 2.60 6.76 -33.84
N HIS A 709 2.17 5.67 -34.47
CA HIS A 709 1.00 5.65 -35.35
C HIS A 709 -0.25 6.19 -34.64
N ASP A 710 -0.48 5.79 -33.40
CA ASP A 710 -1.62 6.19 -32.56
C ASP A 710 -1.66 7.70 -32.30
N VAL A 711 -0.51 8.34 -32.04
CA VAL A 711 -0.43 9.80 -31.83
C VAL A 711 -0.72 10.55 -33.12
N ARG A 712 -0.19 10.07 -34.25
CA ARG A 712 -0.41 10.70 -35.56
C ARG A 712 -1.86 10.60 -35.98
N GLU A 713 -2.46 9.42 -35.86
CA GLU A 713 -3.87 9.19 -36.18
C GLU A 713 -4.79 10.11 -35.37
N LEU A 714 -4.57 10.23 -34.06
CA LEU A 714 -5.36 11.12 -33.22
C LEU A 714 -5.22 12.58 -33.66
N VAL A 715 -3.99 13.06 -33.89
CA VAL A 715 -3.73 14.45 -34.27
C VAL A 715 -4.23 14.76 -35.69
N ASP A 716 -4.17 13.80 -36.61
CA ASP A 716 -4.70 13.92 -37.97
C ASP A 716 -6.23 13.90 -38.02
N SER A 717 -6.88 13.39 -36.97
CA SER A 717 -8.34 13.40 -36.83
C SER A 717 -8.94 14.71 -36.29
N LEU A 718 -8.08 15.65 -35.85
CA LEU A 718 -8.46 17.00 -35.40
C LEU A 718 -8.45 17.98 -36.57
#